data_AF-A0A7S3P7V2-F1
#
_entry.id   AF-A0A7S3P7V2-F1
#
_cell.length_a   1.000
_cell.length_b   1.000
_cell.length_c   1.000
_cell.angle_alpha   90.00
_cell.angle_beta   90.00
_cell.angle_gamma   90.00
#
_symmetry.space_group_name_H-M   'P 1'
#
loop_
_entity.id
_entity.type
_entity.pdbx_description
1 polymer ?
#
loop_
_entity_poly.entity_id
_entity_poly.type
_entity_poly.pdbx_seq_one_letter_code
_entity_poly.pdbx_strand_id
1 'polypeptide(L)'
;MNKTSKNNPFDEEGSHAASSADGSYKEHKEGFFGKVKRKTVNAGHATKLQAYKTKKQAHNQILKKQIQDRKREFGVEYMDLMSSKASAQRLQDCFEEAMAEINDLQAQIDRNLEKMEEKEDKTMNEKIQRAPDAATDEQPLPEKKKEPGKTLFGRKKDGKDESAEPSRTPAARSKDNNDNSNPQQSRPGRGAPPAGRSPAGRGPSGGRGAGRPPATSSRAPVGNPPGKKTPPGRAPAGRTPVGGRGGGPGRASGKSRKTGPAVMAAEGPEEYRNLDPKQWKLSELKFGGSTSFESVGEQEKVSGQSIQEAINMFNANPHKYVALFFQSSMLDWPPEQHQYTLVHREGTAGFKAVGVEPKGWMTMYKYDFERLPAYKNNELPLKARDKHTDNMTFGGKKLHSKKNPPIMPGRGMGVGDTPLLKVIGDVDPSDIHQGSVGDCWLLSAISALAEFDGAIKHLYRKTPNLDQMPHADRPNMYTITLWDLKTWKEVDIVVDERLCAAPDGRLLASKPSEDGELWVCYIEKAIAIHAGGWDKLVGGQCTHAWALMTGCKHQYLIQKNPTTGKYQCFGRYNSNEGRWARHANSPHDGELGMWPTSWPEVGGGGEEELTQDELFLRLVAWDKVNYIVGAGTGGESDKNSTDGLVDNHAYSVIESHDNVAGTGIGLLKVRNPWGTGEIENGEFDDDGPGWDKYPQIKRELKPVVADDGIFYVTKEEFFKMYSTIYLSASDMTEFLED
;
A
#
# COMPACT_ATOMS: atom_id res chain seq x y z
N MET A 1 62.01 22.43 12.51
CA MET A 1 62.90 23.38 11.80
C MET A 1 62.03 24.34 11.02
N ASN A 2 62.38 25.63 10.97
CA ASN A 2 61.81 26.68 10.07
C ASN A 2 60.29 26.98 10.16
N LYS A 3 59.83 28.23 10.07
CA LYS A 3 60.51 29.54 10.27
C LYS A 3 59.44 30.67 10.30
N THR A 4 59.57 31.63 11.22
CA THR A 4 59.11 33.05 11.09
C THR A 4 57.59 33.33 10.92
N SER A 5 57.03 34.49 11.27
CA SER A 5 57.56 35.72 11.91
C SER A 5 56.42 36.66 12.37
N LYS A 6 56.50 37.17 13.63
CA LYS A 6 56.16 38.55 14.10
C LYS A 6 54.74 39.11 13.84
N ASN A 7 54.23 40.11 14.56
CA ASN A 7 54.84 41.08 15.49
C ASN A 7 53.95 41.34 16.73
N ASN A 8 54.41 42.17 17.67
CA ASN A 8 53.74 42.49 18.94
C ASN A 8 53.27 43.99 18.98
N PRO A 9 53.01 44.60 20.16
CA PRO A 9 51.72 45.14 20.60
C PRO A 9 51.58 46.67 20.41
N PHE A 10 50.54 47.28 21.00
CA PHE A 10 50.70 48.45 21.89
C PHE A 10 49.46 48.69 22.77
N ASP A 11 49.69 49.24 23.97
CA ASP A 11 48.68 49.64 24.95
C ASP A 11 48.26 51.11 24.77
N GLU A 12 47.12 51.52 25.35
CA GLU A 12 47.03 52.79 26.10
C GLU A 12 45.78 52.83 27.02
N GLU A 13 45.90 53.51 28.16
CA GLU A 13 44.81 53.73 29.14
C GLU A 13 44.05 55.04 28.85
N GLY A 14 42.76 55.09 29.14
CA GLY A 14 41.95 56.30 28.92
C GLY A 14 40.64 56.33 29.69
N SER A 15 40.67 56.71 30.97
CA SER A 15 39.47 56.85 31.79
C SER A 15 38.81 58.23 31.65
N HIS A 16 37.49 58.30 31.48
CA HIS A 16 36.67 59.42 31.98
C HIS A 16 35.20 59.02 32.18
N ALA A 17 34.43 59.89 32.85
CA ALA A 17 33.27 59.48 33.66
C ALA A 17 31.90 59.56 32.97
N ALA A 18 31.04 58.62 33.37
CA ALA A 18 29.61 58.75 33.67
C ALA A 18 28.67 59.61 32.79
N SER A 19 27.67 58.94 32.19
CA SER A 19 26.27 59.38 32.31
C SER A 19 25.33 58.15 32.30
N SER A 20 24.05 58.35 32.65
CA SER A 20 23.09 57.29 32.95
C SER A 20 22.02 57.11 31.86
N ALA A 21 21.72 55.87 31.48
CA ALA A 21 20.42 55.49 30.91
C ALA A 21 20.08 54.01 31.19
N ASP A 22 18.78 53.76 31.33
CA ASP A 22 18.08 52.56 31.79
C ASP A 22 18.08 51.37 30.79
N GLY A 23 17.62 50.19 31.26
CA GLY A 23 16.87 49.23 30.43
C GLY A 23 17.64 48.13 29.67
N SER A 24 17.94 46.99 30.33
CA SER A 24 18.05 45.69 29.62
C SER A 24 17.80 44.47 30.54
N TYR A 25 17.28 43.39 29.96
CA TYR A 25 16.86 42.16 30.66
C TYR A 25 18.07 41.31 31.13
N LYS A 26 17.93 40.65 32.30
CA LYS A 26 18.87 39.61 32.75
C LYS A 26 18.44 38.21 32.30
N GLU A 27 19.10 37.66 31.29
CA GLU A 27 19.08 36.21 31.04
C GLU A 27 19.85 35.45 32.14
N HIS A 28 19.23 34.46 32.79
CA HIS A 28 19.95 33.50 33.63
C HIS A 28 20.60 32.40 32.79
N LYS A 29 21.92 32.48 32.59
CA LYS A 29 22.68 31.47 31.81
C LYS A 29 23.13 30.29 32.67
N GLU A 30 22.57 29.10 32.40
CA GLU A 30 23.08 27.84 32.94
C GLU A 30 24.57 27.62 32.56
N GLY A 31 25.41 27.37 33.57
CA GLY A 31 26.84 27.13 33.41
C GLY A 31 27.18 25.81 32.69
N PHE A 32 28.27 25.85 31.91
CA PHE A 32 28.75 24.78 31.03
C PHE A 32 28.83 23.40 31.72
N PHE A 33 29.40 23.33 32.94
CA PHE A 33 29.55 22.08 33.70
C PHE A 33 28.21 21.42 34.05
N GLY A 34 27.14 22.19 34.30
CA GLY A 34 25.81 21.65 34.54
C GLY A 34 25.24 20.95 33.31
N LYS A 35 25.39 21.59 32.13
CA LYS A 35 24.95 21.05 30.84
C LYS A 35 25.71 19.76 30.46
N VAL A 36 27.02 19.71 30.71
CA VAL A 36 27.82 18.49 30.52
C VAL A 36 27.33 17.37 31.44
N LYS A 37 27.20 17.62 32.75
CA LYS A 37 26.79 16.61 33.72
C LYS A 37 25.39 16.05 33.45
N ARG A 38 24.43 16.92 33.03
CA ARG A 38 23.07 16.51 32.60
C ARG A 38 23.12 15.64 31.34
N LYS A 39 23.94 15.98 30.33
CA LYS A 39 24.11 15.16 29.12
C LYS A 39 24.65 13.75 29.45
N THR A 40 25.67 13.64 30.30
CA THR A 40 26.26 12.33 30.67
C THR A 40 25.24 11.43 31.39
N VAL A 41 24.44 11.97 32.31
CA VAL A 41 23.41 11.20 33.03
C VAL A 41 22.29 10.76 32.08
N ASN A 42 21.78 11.66 31.23
CA ASN A 42 20.70 11.34 30.29
C ASN A 42 21.14 10.28 29.25
N ALA A 43 22.39 10.31 28.79
CA ALA A 43 22.98 9.26 27.96
C ALA A 43 23.01 7.92 28.70
N GLY A 44 23.48 7.89 29.95
CA GLY A 44 23.52 6.68 30.77
C GLY A 44 22.14 6.05 31.06
N HIS A 45 21.08 6.85 31.18
CA HIS A 45 19.71 6.35 31.27
C HIS A 45 19.23 5.79 29.92
N ALA A 46 19.52 6.48 28.80
CA ALA A 46 19.17 5.99 27.45
C ALA A 46 19.84 4.64 27.11
N THR A 47 21.13 4.47 27.43
CA THR A 47 21.83 3.18 27.21
C THR A 47 21.22 2.04 28.02
N LYS A 48 20.75 2.30 29.25
CA LYS A 48 20.07 1.29 30.09
C LYS A 48 18.68 0.92 29.57
N LEU A 49 17.92 1.89 29.06
CA LEU A 49 16.63 1.63 28.43
C LEU A 49 16.82 0.81 27.15
N GLN A 50 17.77 1.19 26.29
CA GLN A 50 18.07 0.46 25.06
C GLN A 50 18.48 -0.99 25.34
N ALA A 51 19.41 -1.23 26.29
CA ALA A 51 19.82 -2.58 26.67
C ALA A 51 18.67 -3.43 27.24
N TYR A 52 17.68 -2.80 27.90
CA TYR A 52 16.47 -3.50 28.33
C TYR A 52 15.54 -3.82 27.16
N LYS A 53 15.28 -2.86 26.26
CA LYS A 53 14.48 -3.07 25.04
C LYS A 53 15.07 -4.19 24.20
N THR A 54 16.36 -4.15 23.88
CA THR A 54 17.04 -5.21 23.12
C THR A 54 16.96 -6.58 23.80
N LYS A 55 17.04 -6.66 25.15
CA LYS A 55 16.86 -7.93 25.87
C LYS A 55 15.41 -8.45 25.78
N LYS A 56 14.40 -7.56 25.82
CA LYS A 56 12.98 -7.93 25.70
C LYS A 56 12.61 -8.30 24.26
N GLN A 57 13.09 -7.55 23.26
CA GLN A 57 12.96 -7.90 21.84
C GLN A 57 13.57 -9.26 21.53
N ALA A 58 14.78 -9.55 22.03
CA ALA A 58 15.41 -10.87 21.87
C ALA A 58 14.64 -12.01 22.55
N HIS A 59 13.86 -11.73 23.60
CA HIS A 59 12.98 -12.70 24.25
C HIS A 59 11.66 -12.87 23.49
N ASN A 60 11.08 -11.80 22.96
CA ASN A 60 9.89 -11.88 22.09
C ASN A 60 10.20 -12.64 20.78
N GLN A 61 11.41 -12.53 20.23
CA GLN A 61 11.88 -13.36 19.11
C GLN A 61 11.93 -14.86 19.45
N ILE A 62 12.24 -15.23 20.70
CA ILE A 62 12.16 -16.62 21.16
C ILE A 62 10.69 -17.07 21.27
N LEU A 63 9.81 -16.23 21.85
CA LEU A 63 8.38 -16.52 21.97
C LEU A 63 7.70 -16.67 20.59
N LYS A 64 7.98 -15.77 19.64
CA LYS A 64 7.48 -15.89 18.25
C LYS A 64 7.94 -17.20 17.59
N LYS A 65 9.21 -17.62 17.81
CA LYS A 65 9.66 -18.93 17.35
C LYS A 65 8.90 -20.08 18.02
N GLN A 66 8.64 -20.02 19.33
CA GLN A 66 7.86 -21.05 20.02
C GLN A 66 6.42 -21.15 19.50
N ILE A 67 5.79 -20.02 19.12
CA ILE A 67 4.50 -20.01 18.43
C ILE A 67 4.60 -20.71 17.06
N GLN A 68 5.63 -20.40 16.26
CA GLN A 68 5.82 -21.02 14.93
C GLN A 68 6.15 -22.52 15.01
N ASP A 69 6.99 -22.93 15.98
CA ASP A 69 7.28 -24.33 16.27
C ASP A 69 5.99 -25.06 16.72
N ARG A 70 5.19 -24.48 17.63
CA ARG A 70 3.92 -25.11 18.09
C ARG A 70 2.85 -25.18 17.02
N LYS A 71 2.71 -24.15 16.17
CA LYS A 71 1.84 -24.18 14.97
C LYS A 71 2.20 -25.34 14.04
N ARG A 72 3.50 -25.60 13.85
CA ARG A 72 4.00 -26.73 13.05
C ARG A 72 3.68 -28.07 13.70
N GLU A 73 3.90 -28.21 15.01
CA GLU A 73 3.58 -29.43 15.76
C GLU A 73 2.08 -29.74 15.71
N PHE A 74 1.22 -28.74 15.93
CA PHE A 74 -0.24 -28.89 15.79
C PHE A 74 -0.64 -29.35 14.39
N GLY A 75 -0.02 -28.80 13.34
CA GLY A 75 -0.25 -29.23 11.96
C GLY A 75 0.08 -30.69 11.70
N VAL A 76 1.03 -31.29 12.43
CA VAL A 76 1.33 -32.73 12.37
C VAL A 76 0.32 -33.53 13.21
N GLU A 77 0.11 -33.14 14.47
CA GLU A 77 -0.82 -33.82 15.39
C GLU A 77 -2.25 -33.90 14.83
N TYR A 78 -2.75 -32.81 14.25
CA TYR A 78 -4.07 -32.76 13.64
C TYR A 78 -4.17 -33.66 12.40
N MET A 79 -3.12 -33.71 11.57
CA MET A 79 -3.10 -34.56 10.37
C MET A 79 -2.97 -36.05 10.70
N ASP A 80 -2.26 -36.43 11.77
CA ASP A 80 -2.23 -37.80 12.28
C ASP A 80 -3.59 -38.22 12.85
N LEU A 81 -4.29 -37.32 13.57
CA LEU A 81 -5.66 -37.55 14.05
C LEU A 81 -6.65 -37.69 12.88
N MET A 82 -6.55 -36.86 11.84
CA MET A 82 -7.37 -36.99 10.62
C MET A 82 -7.09 -38.31 9.89
N SER A 83 -5.82 -38.67 9.71
CA SER A 83 -5.39 -39.90 9.01
C SER A 83 -5.80 -41.17 9.77
N SER A 84 -5.80 -41.13 11.10
CA SER A 84 -6.28 -42.21 11.97
C SER A 84 -7.81 -42.25 12.15
N LYS A 85 -8.54 -41.31 11.53
CA LYS A 85 -10.01 -41.16 11.63
C LYS A 85 -10.50 -40.96 13.07
N ALA A 86 -9.82 -40.08 13.80
CA ALA A 86 -10.25 -39.63 15.12
C ALA A 86 -11.67 -39.02 15.09
N SER A 87 -12.33 -38.98 16.25
CA SER A 87 -13.62 -38.32 16.39
C SER A 87 -13.51 -36.80 16.23
N ALA A 88 -14.58 -36.16 15.77
CA ALA A 88 -14.66 -34.70 15.67
C ALA A 88 -14.33 -34.00 17.01
N GLN A 89 -14.76 -34.60 18.14
CA GLN A 89 -14.39 -34.12 19.47
C GLN A 89 -12.87 -34.12 19.67
N ARG A 90 -12.15 -35.21 19.34
CA ARG A 90 -10.68 -35.25 19.59
C ARG A 90 -9.89 -34.33 18.66
N LEU A 91 -10.41 -34.05 17.45
CA LEU A 91 -9.87 -33.02 16.56
C LEU A 91 -10.07 -31.62 17.15
N GLN A 92 -11.24 -31.35 17.73
CA GLN A 92 -11.53 -30.10 18.42
C GLN A 92 -10.72 -29.95 19.72
N ASP A 93 -10.60 -30.99 20.54
CA ASP A 93 -9.74 -30.99 21.73
C ASP A 93 -8.29 -30.61 21.37
N CYS A 94 -7.74 -31.20 20.30
CA CYS A 94 -6.39 -30.92 19.79
C CYS A 94 -6.22 -29.46 19.36
N PHE A 95 -7.24 -28.89 18.70
CA PHE A 95 -7.24 -27.47 18.31
C PHE A 95 -7.34 -26.55 19.53
N GLU A 96 -8.21 -26.84 20.51
CA GLU A 96 -8.35 -26.06 21.73
C GLU A 96 -7.08 -26.13 22.62
N GLU A 97 -6.45 -27.31 22.72
CA GLU A 97 -5.15 -27.53 23.36
C GLU A 97 -4.06 -26.65 22.72
N ALA A 98 -3.90 -26.71 21.38
CA ALA A 98 -2.87 -25.94 20.67
C ALA A 98 -3.10 -24.42 20.70
N MET A 99 -4.36 -23.98 20.54
CA MET A 99 -4.69 -22.55 20.58
C MET A 99 -4.53 -21.95 21.98
N ALA A 100 -4.79 -22.71 23.05
CA ALA A 100 -4.54 -22.24 24.42
C ALA A 100 -3.04 -21.94 24.67
N GLU A 101 -2.15 -22.79 24.17
CA GLU A 101 -0.69 -22.61 24.30
C GLU A 101 -0.18 -21.45 23.45
N ILE A 102 -0.64 -21.32 22.20
CA ILE A 102 -0.33 -20.18 21.32
C ILE A 102 -0.78 -18.86 21.96
N ASN A 103 -1.98 -18.84 22.57
CA ASN A 103 -2.54 -17.64 23.18
C ASN A 103 -1.79 -17.20 24.44
N ASP A 104 -1.27 -18.11 25.30
CA ASP A 104 -0.40 -17.66 26.40
C ASP A 104 0.97 -17.18 25.89
N LEU A 105 1.57 -17.84 24.90
CA LEU A 105 2.82 -17.37 24.30
C LEU A 105 2.67 -15.97 23.69
N GLN A 106 1.54 -15.68 23.04
CA GLN A 106 1.21 -14.33 22.58
C GLN A 106 1.03 -13.37 23.76
N ALA A 107 0.24 -13.74 24.77
CA ALA A 107 0.10 -12.91 25.97
C ALA A 107 1.44 -12.67 26.70
N GLN A 108 2.44 -13.56 26.59
CA GLN A 108 3.80 -13.32 27.07
C GLN A 108 4.54 -12.26 26.23
N ILE A 109 4.31 -12.17 24.92
CA ILE A 109 4.82 -11.11 24.04
C ILE A 109 4.18 -9.76 24.43
N ASP A 110 2.86 -9.71 24.61
CA ASP A 110 2.12 -8.48 24.93
C ASP A 110 2.55 -7.93 26.30
N ARG A 111 2.61 -8.82 27.31
CA ARG A 111 3.18 -8.55 28.65
C ARG A 111 4.66 -8.16 28.62
N ASN A 112 5.35 -8.26 27.49
CA ASN A 112 6.72 -7.76 27.31
C ASN A 112 6.78 -6.41 26.57
N LEU A 113 5.82 -6.11 25.69
CA LEU A 113 5.65 -4.81 25.04
C LEU A 113 5.28 -3.74 26.08
N GLU A 114 4.20 -3.98 26.84
CA GLU A 114 3.73 -3.16 27.97
C GLU A 114 4.88 -2.80 28.94
N LYS A 115 5.74 -3.77 29.25
CA LYS A 115 6.87 -3.59 30.19
C LYS A 115 8.07 -2.86 29.57
N MET A 116 8.13 -2.71 28.25
CA MET A 116 9.05 -1.78 27.59
C MET A 116 8.50 -0.35 27.59
N GLU A 117 7.21 -0.17 27.36
CA GLU A 117 6.50 1.12 27.37
C GLU A 117 6.48 1.74 28.76
N GLU A 118 5.99 1.00 29.78
CA GLU A 118 6.06 1.37 31.21
C GLU A 118 7.44 1.93 31.58
N LYS A 119 8.49 1.31 31.05
CA LYS A 119 9.88 1.62 31.39
C LYS A 119 10.44 2.76 30.58
N GLU A 120 9.97 2.95 29.35
CA GLU A 120 10.23 4.15 28.57
C GLU A 120 9.61 5.37 29.25
N ASP A 121 8.33 5.29 29.64
CA ASP A 121 7.61 6.32 30.39
C ASP A 121 8.26 6.64 31.73
N LYS A 122 8.65 5.63 32.52
CA LYS A 122 9.40 5.85 33.76
C LYS A 122 10.75 6.52 33.48
N THR A 123 11.42 6.16 32.39
CA THR A 123 12.69 6.81 31.95
C THR A 123 12.46 8.22 31.36
N MET A 124 11.28 8.51 30.83
CA MET A 124 10.86 9.81 30.30
C MET A 124 10.53 10.77 31.46
N ASN A 125 9.72 10.32 32.41
CA ASN A 125 9.35 11.06 33.61
C ASN A 125 10.56 11.32 34.53
N GLU A 126 11.50 10.38 34.67
CA GLU A 126 12.78 10.62 35.36
C GLU A 126 13.66 11.70 34.69
N LYS A 127 13.54 11.91 33.37
CA LYS A 127 14.22 13.02 32.67
C LYS A 127 13.49 14.35 32.91
N ILE A 128 12.15 14.32 32.94
CA ILE A 128 11.29 15.50 33.16
C ILE A 128 11.48 16.04 34.58
N GLN A 129 11.38 15.21 35.62
CA GLN A 129 11.58 15.59 37.04
C GLN A 129 13.01 16.04 37.41
N ARG A 130 13.92 16.14 36.42
CA ARG A 130 15.28 16.68 36.57
C ARG A 130 15.55 17.93 35.72
N ALA A 131 14.52 18.46 35.05
CA ALA A 131 14.46 19.87 34.71
C ALA A 131 14.03 20.67 35.97
N PRO A 132 14.54 21.90 36.17
CA PRO A 132 14.09 22.74 37.28
C PRO A 132 12.70 23.32 36.99
N ASP A 133 11.80 23.25 37.96
CA ASP A 133 10.46 23.83 37.85
C ASP A 133 10.52 25.35 37.63
N ALA A 134 9.91 25.83 36.56
CA ALA A 134 9.65 27.24 36.36
C ALA A 134 8.36 27.62 37.11
N ALA A 135 8.51 28.24 38.28
CA ALA A 135 7.37 28.62 39.11
C ALA A 135 6.44 29.62 38.40
N THR A 136 5.16 29.30 38.34
CA THR A 136 4.08 30.22 37.95
C THR A 136 3.72 31.12 39.14
N ASP A 137 3.91 32.43 38.98
CA ASP A 137 3.70 33.42 40.03
C ASP A 137 2.26 33.98 40.01
N GLU A 138 1.30 33.21 40.57
CA GLU A 138 -0.06 33.72 40.84
C GLU A 138 -0.13 34.35 42.25
N GLN A 139 -0.50 35.63 42.32
CA GLN A 139 -0.57 36.38 43.58
C GLN A 139 -1.93 36.27 44.28
N PRO A 140 -1.95 35.94 45.60
CA PRO A 140 -3.12 36.16 46.45
C PRO A 140 -3.05 37.50 47.22
N LEU A 141 -4.22 38.10 47.45
CA LEU A 141 -4.39 39.36 48.20
C LEU A 141 -4.16 39.20 49.73
N PRO A 142 -3.84 40.29 50.47
CA PRO A 142 -3.32 40.20 51.84
C PRO A 142 -4.34 40.07 52.98
N GLU A 143 -3.89 39.37 54.03
CA GLU A 143 -4.35 39.32 55.43
C GLU A 143 -5.80 39.00 55.82
N LYS A 144 -5.94 37.93 56.64
CA LYS A 144 -6.36 38.10 58.06
C LYS A 144 -5.88 36.95 58.97
N LYS A 145 -5.62 37.27 60.24
CA LYS A 145 -4.98 36.40 61.24
C LYS A 145 -5.97 35.55 62.04
N LYS A 146 -5.55 34.35 62.48
CA LYS A 146 -5.76 33.80 63.83
C LYS A 146 -4.90 32.55 64.14
N GLU A 147 -4.68 32.31 65.43
CA GLU A 147 -3.92 31.21 66.06
C GLU A 147 -4.90 30.05 66.47
N PRO A 148 -4.59 29.03 67.34
CA PRO A 148 -3.32 28.59 67.98
C PRO A 148 -3.09 27.03 68.07
N GLY A 149 -2.00 26.59 68.74
CA GLY A 149 -1.85 25.25 69.37
C GLY A 149 -0.97 24.23 68.59
N LYS A 150 -0.06 23.39 69.16
CA LYS A 150 -0.05 22.50 70.37
C LYS A 150 -1.02 21.29 70.22
N THR A 151 -0.68 20.01 70.45
CA THR A 151 0.47 19.30 71.11
C THR A 151 0.54 17.83 70.59
N LEU A 152 1.70 17.20 70.34
CA LEU A 152 2.55 16.32 71.21
C LEU A 152 2.02 14.88 71.51
N PHE A 153 2.93 13.88 71.57
CA PHE A 153 2.78 12.42 71.81
C PHE A 153 2.21 11.56 70.64
N GLY A 154 2.49 10.25 70.51
CA GLY A 154 3.32 9.39 71.39
C GLY A 154 3.73 8.00 70.81
N ARG A 155 4.95 7.58 71.19
CA ARG A 155 5.77 6.41 70.82
C ARG A 155 5.25 5.01 71.25
N LYS A 156 5.37 3.98 70.37
CA LYS A 156 5.83 2.57 70.63
C LYS A 156 5.81 1.74 69.29
N LYS A 157 6.69 0.78 68.93
CA LYS A 157 7.46 -0.33 69.60
C LYS A 157 6.59 -1.53 70.02
N ASP A 158 6.92 -2.80 69.81
CA ASP A 158 8.14 -3.52 69.31
C ASP A 158 7.69 -4.70 68.38
N GLY A 159 8.51 -5.29 67.48
CA GLY A 159 9.51 -6.38 67.72
C GLY A 159 8.95 -7.76 67.30
N LYS A 160 9.67 -8.87 67.08
CA LYS A 160 11.11 -9.29 67.02
C LYS A 160 11.11 -10.75 66.48
N ASP A 161 12.13 -11.37 65.86
CA ASP A 161 13.40 -10.93 65.22
C ASP A 161 13.40 -11.39 63.73
N GLU A 162 14.32 -12.07 63.00
CA GLU A 162 15.67 -12.70 63.10
C GLU A 162 16.44 -12.43 61.77
N SER A 163 17.78 -12.48 61.60
CA SER A 163 18.91 -13.37 61.98
C SER A 163 19.14 -14.54 60.97
N ALA A 164 20.34 -14.75 60.37
CA ALA A 164 21.66 -14.11 60.57
C ALA A 164 22.56 -14.04 59.31
N GLU A 165 23.69 -13.33 59.44
CA GLU A 165 24.84 -13.21 58.52
C GLU A 165 25.76 -14.49 58.55
N PRO A 166 26.86 -14.68 57.75
CA PRO A 166 27.84 -13.65 57.34
C PRO A 166 28.51 -13.77 55.93
N SER A 167 29.41 -12.81 55.68
CA SER A 167 30.25 -12.64 54.48
C SER A 167 31.45 -13.61 54.33
N ARG A 168 31.87 -13.91 53.08
CA ARG A 168 33.24 -13.70 52.49
C ARG A 168 33.54 -14.62 51.30
N THR A 169 34.47 -14.16 50.45
CA THR A 169 35.04 -14.87 49.29
C THR A 169 36.04 -15.96 49.68
N PRO A 170 36.37 -16.85 48.74
CA PRO A 170 37.77 -17.06 48.38
C PRO A 170 38.02 -16.85 46.87
N ALA A 171 39.29 -16.93 46.44
CA ALA A 171 39.69 -16.76 45.05
C ALA A 171 40.90 -17.62 44.65
N ALA A 172 41.02 -17.81 43.33
CA ALA A 172 42.24 -18.12 42.57
C ALA A 172 42.83 -19.55 42.56
N ARG A 173 43.70 -19.74 41.56
CA ARG A 173 44.62 -20.86 41.24
C ARG A 173 44.05 -22.10 40.55
N SER A 174 44.79 -22.82 39.67
CA SER A 174 45.87 -22.50 38.67
C SER A 174 46.44 -23.82 38.10
N LYS A 175 47.23 -23.74 37.01
CA LYS A 175 48.14 -24.78 36.42
C LYS A 175 47.51 -25.72 35.38
N ASP A 176 48.23 -26.26 34.38
CA ASP A 176 49.53 -25.91 33.73
C ASP A 176 49.62 -26.66 32.36
N ASN A 177 50.66 -26.36 31.55
CA ASN A 177 51.07 -26.99 30.26
C ASN A 177 50.22 -26.59 29.02
N ASN A 178 50.73 -26.09 27.88
CA ASN A 178 52.03 -26.07 27.15
C ASN A 178 52.27 -27.21 26.15
N ASP A 179 52.16 -26.92 24.83
CA ASP A 179 53.32 -26.99 23.91
C ASP A 179 53.14 -26.33 22.51
N ASN A 180 54.29 -26.13 21.85
CA ASN A 180 54.66 -25.77 20.45
C ASN A 180 53.68 -26.01 19.25
N SER A 181 53.86 -25.44 18.03
CA SER A 181 54.64 -24.29 17.50
C SER A 181 54.37 -24.04 16.00
N ASN A 182 54.64 -22.83 15.50
CA ASN A 182 54.54 -22.41 14.07
C ASN A 182 55.83 -22.71 13.24
N PRO A 183 55.77 -22.72 11.89
CA PRO A 183 56.87 -22.10 11.12
C PRO A 183 56.46 -21.29 9.85
N GLN A 184 57.42 -20.49 9.35
CA GLN A 184 57.36 -19.75 8.07
C GLN A 184 58.60 -20.12 7.19
N GLN A 185 58.78 -19.70 5.92
CA GLN A 185 58.07 -18.77 5.03
C GLN A 185 58.22 -19.25 3.56
N SER A 186 57.86 -18.51 2.50
CA SER A 186 58.71 -17.46 1.89
C SER A 186 58.18 -17.01 0.49
N ARG A 187 58.81 -15.99 -0.12
CA ARG A 187 58.60 -15.41 -1.47
C ARG A 187 59.93 -15.44 -2.25
N PRO A 188 60.01 -15.47 -3.60
CA PRO A 188 59.63 -14.37 -4.54
C PRO A 188 58.96 -14.87 -5.86
N GLY A 189 58.77 -14.13 -6.97
CA GLY A 189 59.25 -12.80 -7.42
C GLY A 189 58.41 -12.16 -8.55
N ARG A 190 59.03 -11.34 -9.43
CA ARG A 190 58.36 -10.38 -10.37
C ARG A 190 58.42 -10.80 -11.86
N GLY A 191 57.49 -10.32 -12.69
CA GLY A 191 57.63 -10.27 -14.17
C GLY A 191 56.39 -9.74 -14.93
N ALA A 192 56.61 -8.89 -15.95
CA ALA A 192 55.61 -8.37 -16.93
C ALA A 192 56.34 -7.51 -18.00
N PRO A 193 55.68 -7.03 -19.09
CA PRO A 193 54.75 -7.66 -20.04
C PRO A 193 55.48 -7.97 -21.38
N PRO A 194 54.79 -8.19 -22.52
CA PRO A 194 54.56 -7.09 -23.47
C PRO A 194 53.24 -7.20 -24.27
N ALA A 195 53.04 -6.34 -25.28
CA ALA A 195 51.78 -6.19 -26.02
C ALA A 195 51.86 -6.52 -27.53
N GLY A 196 50.73 -6.99 -28.07
CA GLY A 196 50.25 -6.65 -29.41
C GLY A 196 50.70 -7.49 -30.61
N ARG A 197 49.71 -8.02 -31.37
CA ARG A 197 49.58 -7.87 -32.84
C ARG A 197 48.32 -8.56 -33.37
N SER A 198 47.63 -7.93 -34.30
CA SER A 198 46.69 -8.59 -35.21
C SER A 198 47.45 -9.42 -36.26
N PRO A 199 46.79 -10.35 -36.95
CA PRO A 199 46.39 -9.97 -38.32
C PRO A 199 44.99 -10.48 -38.73
N ALA A 200 44.39 -9.80 -39.71
CA ALA A 200 43.32 -10.35 -40.54
C ALA A 200 43.89 -10.74 -41.91
N GLY A 201 43.46 -11.85 -42.51
CA GLY A 201 43.94 -12.18 -43.86
C GLY A 201 43.55 -13.53 -44.47
N ARG A 202 42.43 -13.54 -45.21
CA ARG A 202 42.13 -14.43 -46.38
C ARG A 202 41.83 -15.92 -46.11
N GLY A 203 40.85 -16.45 -46.87
CA GLY A 203 40.59 -17.89 -47.05
C GLY A 203 41.33 -18.46 -48.28
N PRO A 204 40.79 -19.42 -49.08
CA PRO A 204 39.37 -19.75 -49.27
C PRO A 204 39.07 -21.30 -49.30
N SER A 205 38.03 -21.70 -50.06
CA SER A 205 37.47 -23.06 -50.23
C SER A 205 36.66 -23.60 -49.03
N GLY A 206 35.63 -24.42 -49.21
CA GLY A 206 34.89 -24.85 -50.42
C GLY A 206 33.54 -25.47 -50.00
N GLY A 207 32.49 -25.38 -50.82
CA GLY A 207 31.12 -25.72 -50.38
C GLY A 207 30.36 -26.70 -51.27
N ARG A 208 29.19 -27.18 -50.80
CA ARG A 208 28.08 -27.73 -51.61
C ARG A 208 26.82 -28.01 -50.78
N GLY A 209 25.65 -27.71 -51.38
CA GLY A 209 24.31 -28.18 -50.97
C GLY A 209 23.67 -27.49 -49.75
N ALA A 210 22.34 -27.51 -49.58
CA ALA A 210 21.23 -27.71 -50.53
C ALA A 210 19.89 -27.36 -49.83
N GLY A 211 18.84 -27.04 -50.59
CA GLY A 211 17.45 -27.10 -50.09
C GLY A 211 16.86 -25.80 -49.51
N ARG A 212 16.05 -25.09 -50.31
CA ARG A 212 15.09 -24.09 -49.83
C ARG A 212 13.88 -24.03 -50.81
N PRO A 213 12.63 -24.30 -50.38
CA PRO A 213 11.46 -24.09 -51.21
C PRO A 213 11.07 -22.60 -51.29
N PRO A 214 10.30 -22.16 -52.31
CA PRO A 214 10.11 -20.75 -52.63
C PRO A 214 8.85 -20.12 -52.03
N ALA A 215 8.83 -18.78 -51.98
CA ALA A 215 7.63 -17.99 -51.80
C ALA A 215 6.90 -17.77 -53.14
N THR A 216 5.57 -17.67 -53.11
CA THR A 216 4.72 -17.27 -54.25
C THR A 216 4.30 -15.80 -54.14
N SER A 217 3.87 -15.19 -55.25
CA SER A 217 3.79 -13.74 -55.39
C SER A 217 2.38 -13.16 -55.52
N SER A 218 2.32 -11.86 -55.21
CA SER A 218 1.25 -10.88 -55.44
C SER A 218 0.27 -11.13 -56.59
N ARG A 219 -1.01 -10.80 -56.36
CA ARG A 219 -1.91 -10.29 -57.41
C ARG A 219 -2.84 -9.20 -56.85
N ALA A 220 -3.16 -8.22 -57.70
CA ALA A 220 -3.95 -7.03 -57.38
C ALA A 220 -5.30 -7.02 -58.17
N PRO A 221 -6.15 -5.97 -58.09
CA PRO A 221 -7.60 -6.13 -57.85
C PRO A 221 -8.49 -6.29 -59.10
N VAL A 222 -9.75 -6.70 -58.89
CA VAL A 222 -10.79 -6.77 -59.94
C VAL A 222 -12.15 -6.23 -59.46
N GLY A 223 -12.75 -5.42 -60.34
CA GLY A 223 -14.07 -4.76 -60.35
C GLY A 223 -15.27 -5.24 -59.51
N ASN A 224 -16.02 -4.25 -59.04
CA ASN A 224 -17.41 -4.32 -58.54
C ASN A 224 -18.44 -4.30 -59.70
N PRO A 225 -19.57 -5.02 -59.56
CA PRO A 225 -20.88 -4.56 -60.05
C PRO A 225 -21.98 -4.58 -58.95
N PRO A 226 -23.12 -3.90 -59.12
CA PRO A 226 -23.84 -3.33 -57.97
C PRO A 226 -25.17 -4.00 -57.52
N GLY A 227 -25.32 -4.14 -56.20
CA GLY A 227 -26.42 -3.54 -55.43
C GLY A 227 -27.80 -4.23 -55.34
N LYS A 228 -28.28 -4.43 -54.09
CA LYS A 228 -29.70 -4.28 -53.70
C LYS A 228 -29.93 -4.23 -52.17
N LYS A 229 -30.45 -3.08 -51.71
CA LYS A 229 -31.39 -2.84 -50.59
C LYS A 229 -31.21 -3.61 -49.26
N THR A 230 -30.81 -2.89 -48.21
CA THR A 230 -31.09 -3.20 -46.80
C THR A 230 -32.52 -2.77 -46.38
N PRO A 231 -33.15 -3.45 -45.40
CA PRO A 231 -34.31 -2.94 -44.65
C PRO A 231 -33.88 -2.09 -43.43
N PRO A 232 -34.73 -1.18 -42.92
CA PRO A 232 -34.39 -0.29 -41.81
C PRO A 232 -34.62 -0.91 -40.41
N GLY A 233 -33.86 -0.44 -39.41
CA GLY A 233 -34.00 -0.84 -38.01
C GLY A 233 -35.20 -0.21 -37.28
N ARG A 234 -35.59 -0.79 -36.14
CA ARG A 234 -36.61 -0.25 -35.23
C ARG A 234 -36.05 0.88 -34.36
N ALA A 235 -36.87 1.90 -34.11
CA ALA A 235 -36.70 2.85 -33.02
C ALA A 235 -37.71 2.56 -31.88
N PRO A 236 -37.39 2.85 -30.61
CA PRO A 236 -38.35 2.78 -29.51
C PRO A 236 -39.38 3.90 -29.60
N ALA A 237 -40.61 3.66 -29.14
CA ALA A 237 -41.76 4.53 -29.37
C ALA A 237 -42.03 5.50 -28.21
N GLY A 238 -42.01 6.80 -28.48
CA GLY A 238 -42.64 7.80 -27.63
C GLY A 238 -44.17 7.75 -27.73
N ARG A 239 -44.88 8.00 -26.63
CA ARG A 239 -46.35 8.15 -26.60
C ARG A 239 -46.77 9.37 -25.78
N THR A 240 -47.32 10.37 -26.47
CA THR A 240 -48.18 11.39 -25.86
C THR A 240 -49.61 10.85 -25.67
N PRO A 241 -50.33 11.33 -24.65
CA PRO A 241 -51.80 11.38 -24.66
C PRO A 241 -52.32 12.82 -24.82
N VAL A 242 -53.53 12.95 -25.35
CA VAL A 242 -54.25 14.22 -25.54
C VAL A 242 -55.10 14.55 -24.31
N GLY A 243 -55.29 15.83 -23.99
CA GLY A 243 -56.07 16.28 -22.84
C GLY A 243 -57.60 16.26 -23.04
N GLY A 244 -58.34 16.24 -21.93
CA GLY A 244 -59.79 16.37 -21.87
C GLY A 244 -60.26 16.92 -20.52
N ARG A 245 -61.35 17.71 -20.49
CA ARG A 245 -61.92 18.31 -19.28
C ARG A 245 -63.16 17.54 -18.79
N GLY A 246 -63.39 17.49 -17.47
CA GLY A 246 -64.75 17.26 -16.94
C GLY A 246 -64.87 16.82 -15.47
N GLY A 247 -65.55 17.62 -14.66
CA GLY A 247 -66.41 17.17 -13.55
C GLY A 247 -65.78 16.64 -12.25
N GLY A 248 -66.06 17.31 -11.13
CA GLY A 248 -66.23 16.66 -9.81
C GLY A 248 -67.72 16.56 -9.45
N PRO A 249 -68.12 16.37 -8.17
CA PRO A 249 -67.31 16.25 -6.95
C PRO A 249 -67.65 15.02 -6.05
N GLY A 250 -66.83 14.73 -5.03
CA GLY A 250 -67.12 13.68 -4.04
C GLY A 250 -66.35 13.80 -2.70
N ARG A 251 -67.08 13.79 -1.58
CA ARG A 251 -66.59 13.63 -0.19
C ARG A 251 -66.14 12.18 0.07
N ALA A 252 -65.35 11.81 1.08
CA ALA A 252 -64.44 12.49 2.03
C ALA A 252 -63.54 11.38 2.67
N SER A 253 -62.40 11.67 3.30
CA SER A 253 -62.27 11.92 4.75
C SER A 253 -60.80 11.68 5.19
N GLY A 254 -60.46 11.91 6.48
CA GLY A 254 -59.22 11.41 7.09
C GLY A 254 -57.97 12.29 6.91
N LYS A 255 -57.81 13.35 7.71
CA LYS A 255 -56.51 14.03 7.87
C LYS A 255 -55.61 13.22 8.79
N SER A 256 -54.44 12.80 8.29
CA SER A 256 -53.28 12.51 9.14
C SER A 256 -52.11 13.36 8.67
N ARG A 257 -51.49 14.13 9.58
CA ARG A 257 -50.27 14.89 9.30
C ARG A 257 -49.09 13.93 9.32
N LYS A 258 -48.77 13.32 8.18
CA LYS A 258 -47.36 12.93 7.93
C LYS A 258 -46.58 14.22 7.70
N THR A 259 -45.64 14.51 8.59
CA THR A 259 -44.49 15.35 8.25
C THR A 259 -43.82 14.71 7.03
N GLY A 260 -43.46 15.51 6.03
CA GLY A 260 -42.60 15.01 4.95
C GLY A 260 -41.26 14.55 5.52
N PRO A 261 -40.51 13.67 4.81
CA PRO A 261 -39.11 13.46 5.16
C PRO A 261 -38.39 14.80 5.17
N ALA A 262 -37.50 15.01 6.12
CA ALA A 262 -36.55 16.10 6.02
C ALA A 262 -35.71 15.88 4.76
N VAL A 263 -35.50 16.92 3.97
CA VAL A 263 -34.53 16.86 2.88
C VAL A 263 -33.16 16.73 3.53
N MET A 264 -32.56 15.55 3.43
CA MET A 264 -31.16 15.33 3.80
C MET A 264 -30.32 16.20 2.87
N ALA A 265 -29.79 17.32 3.36
CA ALA A 265 -29.05 18.26 2.53
C ALA A 265 -27.69 17.67 2.18
N ALA A 266 -27.45 17.37 0.90
CA ALA A 266 -26.25 16.67 0.43
C ALA A 266 -24.97 17.25 1.07
N GLU A 267 -24.20 16.41 1.74
CA GLU A 267 -23.08 16.83 2.59
C GLU A 267 -21.79 17.08 1.80
N GLY A 268 -21.79 16.79 0.50
CA GLY A 268 -20.63 16.78 -0.37
C GLY A 268 -19.84 15.45 -0.29
N PRO A 269 -18.84 15.27 -1.16
CA PRO A 269 -18.07 14.03 -1.24
C PRO A 269 -17.46 13.66 0.11
N GLU A 270 -17.68 12.42 0.55
CA GLU A 270 -17.30 11.99 1.89
C GLU A 270 -15.79 11.96 2.09
N GLU A 271 -15.04 11.48 1.09
CA GLU A 271 -13.57 11.47 1.14
C GLU A 271 -12.98 12.87 1.38
N TYR A 272 -13.67 13.93 0.94
CA TYR A 272 -13.14 15.30 0.96
C TYR A 272 -13.28 15.96 2.34
N ARG A 273 -14.09 15.39 3.25
CA ARG A 273 -14.40 15.98 4.58
C ARG A 273 -13.17 16.16 5.46
N ASN A 274 -12.21 15.24 5.37
CA ASN A 274 -11.03 15.15 6.24
C ASN A 274 -9.76 15.82 5.66
N LEU A 275 -9.87 16.44 4.48
CA LEU A 275 -8.73 17.04 3.78
C LEU A 275 -8.24 18.35 4.42
N ASP A 276 -6.94 18.63 4.31
CA ASP A 276 -6.33 19.85 4.86
C ASP A 276 -6.91 21.09 4.14
N PRO A 277 -7.54 22.05 4.87
CA PRO A 277 -8.02 23.30 4.27
C PRO A 277 -6.97 24.06 3.44
N LYS A 278 -5.67 23.84 3.68
CA LYS A 278 -4.57 24.42 2.87
C LYS A 278 -4.50 23.90 1.43
N GLN A 279 -5.10 22.75 1.12
CA GLN A 279 -5.21 22.25 -0.27
C GLN A 279 -6.20 23.07 -1.11
N TRP A 280 -7.02 23.93 -0.49
CA TRP A 280 -8.10 24.65 -1.15
C TRP A 280 -7.82 26.15 -1.28
N LYS A 281 -7.65 26.62 -2.52
CA LYS A 281 -7.51 28.05 -2.85
C LYS A 281 -8.87 28.72 -2.92
N LEU A 282 -9.14 29.62 -1.98
CA LEU A 282 -10.23 30.59 -2.11
C LEU A 282 -9.85 31.68 -3.13
N SER A 283 -10.74 31.94 -4.09
CA SER A 283 -10.64 33.05 -5.03
C SER A 283 -11.93 33.88 -5.01
N GLU A 284 -11.81 35.21 -4.90
CA GLU A 284 -12.91 36.15 -5.17
C GLU A 284 -12.81 36.63 -6.62
N LEU A 285 -13.90 36.49 -7.39
CA LEU A 285 -13.95 36.82 -8.81
C LEU A 285 -15.19 37.69 -9.09
N LYS A 286 -15.00 38.82 -9.78
CA LYS A 286 -16.09 39.67 -10.28
C LYS A 286 -16.31 39.39 -11.75
N PHE A 287 -17.56 39.24 -12.17
CA PHE A 287 -17.90 38.76 -13.52
C PHE A 287 -19.25 39.26 -14.03
N GLY A 288 -19.50 39.08 -15.33
CA GLY A 288 -20.73 39.49 -16.02
C GLY A 288 -21.97 38.63 -15.77
N GLY A 289 -21.92 37.68 -14.82
CA GLY A 289 -23.04 36.81 -14.44
C GLY A 289 -23.16 35.48 -15.21
N SER A 290 -22.33 35.24 -16.23
CA SER A 290 -22.29 33.97 -16.96
C SER A 290 -21.30 32.98 -16.35
N THR A 291 -21.64 31.69 -16.32
CA THR A 291 -20.75 30.61 -15.87
C THR A 291 -20.58 29.53 -16.95
N SER A 292 -19.53 28.72 -16.84
CA SER A 292 -19.26 27.56 -17.68
C SER A 292 -18.79 26.39 -16.84
N PHE A 293 -19.13 25.17 -17.24
CA PHE A 293 -18.80 23.94 -16.53
C PHE A 293 -18.79 22.75 -17.50
N GLU A 294 -18.16 21.66 -17.09
CA GLU A 294 -18.22 20.36 -17.77
C GLU A 294 -19.42 19.56 -17.24
N SER A 295 -19.64 19.60 -15.93
CA SER A 295 -20.88 19.18 -15.26
C SER A 295 -21.18 20.12 -14.08
N VAL A 296 -22.43 20.19 -13.63
CA VAL A 296 -22.79 20.90 -12.40
C VAL A 296 -23.81 20.08 -11.61
N GLY A 297 -23.55 19.93 -10.31
CA GLY A 297 -24.46 19.32 -9.34
C GLY A 297 -25.50 20.31 -8.82
N GLU A 298 -25.92 20.11 -7.57
CA GLU A 298 -26.96 20.93 -6.96
C GLU A 298 -26.56 22.41 -6.83
N GLN A 299 -27.52 23.29 -7.12
CA GLN A 299 -27.40 24.74 -7.02
C GLN A 299 -28.45 25.29 -6.06
N GLU A 300 -28.10 25.34 -4.77
CA GLU A 300 -28.95 25.86 -3.71
C GLU A 300 -29.09 27.39 -3.84
N LYS A 301 -30.33 27.87 -3.99
CA LYS A 301 -30.64 29.31 -4.04
C LYS A 301 -31.27 29.74 -2.72
N VAL A 302 -30.54 30.54 -1.96
CA VAL A 302 -30.95 31.01 -0.63
C VAL A 302 -31.33 32.48 -0.69
N SER A 303 -32.30 32.87 0.13
CA SER A 303 -32.79 34.25 0.26
C SER A 303 -33.15 34.57 1.71
N GLY A 304 -32.96 35.83 2.12
CA GLY A 304 -33.28 36.28 3.48
C GLY A 304 -32.27 35.86 4.56
N GLN A 305 -31.04 35.49 4.17
CA GLN A 305 -29.88 35.29 5.05
C GLN A 305 -28.76 36.24 4.64
N SER A 306 -27.86 36.61 5.57
CA SER A 306 -26.77 37.53 5.25
C SER A 306 -25.77 36.91 4.27
N ILE A 307 -25.30 37.67 3.28
CA ILE A 307 -24.18 37.25 2.42
C ILE A 307 -22.92 37.00 3.27
N GLN A 308 -22.75 37.69 4.41
CA GLN A 308 -21.64 37.41 5.33
C GLN A 308 -21.79 36.06 6.03
N GLU A 309 -23.02 35.65 6.38
CA GLU A 309 -23.30 34.32 6.94
C GLU A 309 -23.06 33.23 5.88
N ALA A 310 -23.49 33.49 4.64
CA ALA A 310 -23.22 32.63 3.48
C ALA A 310 -21.72 32.43 3.24
N ILE A 311 -20.92 33.50 3.27
CA ILE A 311 -19.45 33.46 3.13
C ILE A 311 -18.83 32.66 4.28
N ASN A 312 -19.26 32.89 5.52
CA ASN A 312 -18.75 32.16 6.68
C ASN A 312 -19.06 30.65 6.58
N MET A 313 -20.28 30.30 6.18
CA MET A 313 -20.70 28.90 5.97
C MET A 313 -19.97 28.24 4.79
N PHE A 314 -19.80 28.96 3.67
CA PHE A 314 -19.05 28.49 2.51
C PHE A 314 -17.57 28.22 2.87
N ASN A 315 -16.93 29.14 3.58
CA ASN A 315 -15.55 29.01 4.03
C ASN A 315 -15.34 27.90 5.08
N ALA A 316 -16.38 27.56 5.85
CA ALA A 316 -16.36 26.43 6.77
C ALA A 316 -16.54 25.05 6.08
N ASN A 317 -17.04 25.02 4.84
CA ASN A 317 -17.39 23.77 4.14
C ASN A 317 -16.79 23.71 2.71
N PRO A 318 -15.45 23.85 2.53
CA PRO A 318 -14.81 23.81 1.22
C PRO A 318 -14.93 22.45 0.52
N HIS A 319 -15.10 21.35 1.28
CA HIS A 319 -15.41 20.02 0.75
C HIS A 319 -16.80 19.98 0.08
N LYS A 320 -17.81 20.63 0.69
CA LYS A 320 -19.20 20.57 0.24
C LYS A 320 -19.49 21.48 -0.95
N TYR A 321 -18.94 22.69 -0.97
CA TYR A 321 -19.25 23.70 -1.98
C TYR A 321 -18.03 24.07 -2.83
N VAL A 322 -18.23 24.18 -4.15
CA VAL A 322 -17.19 24.66 -5.09
C VAL A 322 -17.27 26.17 -5.32
N ALA A 323 -18.46 26.75 -5.28
CA ALA A 323 -18.67 28.20 -5.46
C ALA A 323 -19.87 28.74 -4.66
N LEU A 324 -19.79 30.04 -4.33
CA LEU A 324 -20.84 30.88 -3.77
C LEU A 324 -20.89 32.17 -4.61
N PHE A 325 -22.02 32.52 -5.22
CA PHE A 325 -22.13 33.75 -6.02
C PHE A 325 -23.42 34.53 -5.81
N PHE A 326 -23.31 35.86 -5.92
CA PHE A 326 -24.37 36.83 -5.65
C PHE A 326 -24.16 38.14 -6.45
N GLN A 327 -25.17 39.01 -6.50
CA GLN A 327 -25.04 40.32 -7.14
C GLN A 327 -24.21 41.27 -6.26
N SER A 328 -23.14 41.86 -6.82
CA SER A 328 -22.13 42.63 -6.08
C SER A 328 -22.72 43.76 -5.22
N SER A 329 -23.78 44.42 -5.70
CA SER A 329 -24.45 45.54 -5.01
C SER A 329 -25.40 45.11 -3.89
N MET A 330 -25.65 43.81 -3.69
CA MET A 330 -26.49 43.35 -2.57
C MET A 330 -25.83 43.64 -1.21
N LEU A 331 -24.51 43.78 -1.15
CA LEU A 331 -23.78 44.14 0.08
C LEU A 331 -24.17 45.53 0.63
N ASP A 332 -24.79 46.38 -0.19
CA ASP A 332 -25.32 47.70 0.20
C ASP A 332 -26.80 47.64 0.65
N TRP A 333 -27.43 46.46 0.64
CA TRP A 333 -28.88 46.27 0.88
C TRP A 333 -29.16 45.71 2.29
N PRO A 334 -30.41 45.77 2.77
CA PRO A 334 -30.80 45.10 4.03
C PRO A 334 -30.66 43.57 3.92
N PRO A 335 -30.18 42.86 4.97
CA PRO A 335 -29.91 41.42 4.90
C PRO A 335 -31.10 40.54 4.49
N GLU A 336 -32.32 40.94 4.83
CA GLU A 336 -33.56 40.27 4.44
C GLU A 336 -33.84 40.31 2.92
N GLN A 337 -33.14 41.18 2.18
CA GLN A 337 -33.24 41.30 0.71
C GLN A 337 -32.09 40.59 -0.04
N HIS A 338 -31.10 40.07 0.69
CA HIS A 338 -29.98 39.33 0.09
C HIS A 338 -30.45 38.02 -0.56
N GLN A 339 -29.80 37.67 -1.67
CA GLN A 339 -29.95 36.39 -2.35
C GLN A 339 -28.59 35.90 -2.86
N TYR A 340 -28.34 34.61 -2.78
CA TYR A 340 -27.11 33.99 -3.28
C TYR A 340 -27.37 32.57 -3.81
N THR A 341 -26.47 32.09 -4.65
CA THR A 341 -26.44 30.70 -5.14
C THR A 341 -25.17 30.02 -4.64
N LEU A 342 -25.34 28.90 -3.95
CA LEU A 342 -24.28 27.96 -3.64
C LEU A 342 -24.23 26.88 -4.73
N VAL A 343 -23.04 26.38 -5.04
CA VAL A 343 -22.83 25.29 -6.00
C VAL A 343 -22.17 24.14 -5.25
N HIS A 344 -22.84 23.00 -5.17
CA HIS A 344 -22.31 21.80 -4.55
C HIS A 344 -21.11 21.28 -5.34
N ARG A 345 -20.11 20.74 -4.65
CA ARG A 345 -18.91 20.17 -5.26
C ARG A 345 -19.19 18.82 -5.90
N GLU A 346 -20.02 18.01 -5.23
CA GLU A 346 -20.59 16.77 -5.74
C GLU A 346 -21.27 17.00 -7.10
N GLY A 347 -20.95 16.16 -8.09
CA GLY A 347 -21.45 16.30 -9.46
C GLY A 347 -20.90 17.49 -10.28
N THR A 348 -20.06 18.36 -9.72
CA THR A 348 -19.59 19.59 -10.40
C THR A 348 -18.14 19.51 -10.89
N ALA A 349 -17.96 19.40 -12.21
CA ALA A 349 -16.66 19.43 -12.88
C ALA A 349 -16.46 20.72 -13.71
N GLY A 350 -15.24 21.24 -13.72
CA GLY A 350 -14.82 22.32 -14.62
C GLY A 350 -15.42 23.72 -14.37
N PHE A 351 -16.27 23.89 -13.34
CA PHE A 351 -17.06 25.11 -13.08
C PHE A 351 -16.22 26.39 -12.92
N LYS A 352 -16.50 27.42 -13.72
CA LYS A 352 -15.76 28.69 -13.84
C LYS A 352 -16.73 29.85 -14.12
N ALA A 353 -16.34 31.07 -13.74
CA ALA A 353 -17.00 32.29 -14.21
C ALA A 353 -16.50 32.68 -15.61
N VAL A 354 -17.41 33.18 -16.45
CA VAL A 354 -17.14 33.65 -17.81
C VAL A 354 -17.22 35.18 -17.84
N GLY A 355 -16.26 35.83 -18.50
CA GLY A 355 -16.18 37.29 -18.50
C GLY A 355 -15.85 37.85 -17.11
N VAL A 356 -14.78 37.33 -16.49
CA VAL A 356 -14.22 37.88 -15.25
C VAL A 356 -13.61 39.24 -15.55
N GLU A 357 -14.10 40.29 -14.87
CA GLU A 357 -13.64 41.67 -15.04
C GLU A 357 -13.77 42.49 -13.74
N PRO A 358 -12.93 43.50 -13.48
CA PRO A 358 -12.97 44.29 -12.25
C PRO A 358 -14.28 45.06 -12.00
N LYS A 359 -15.12 45.21 -13.03
CA LYS A 359 -16.42 45.91 -12.97
C LYS A 359 -17.63 44.97 -12.99
N GLY A 360 -17.41 43.65 -12.85
CA GLY A 360 -18.47 42.65 -12.90
C GLY A 360 -19.56 42.89 -11.84
N TRP A 361 -20.81 42.83 -12.30
CA TRP A 361 -21.99 43.11 -11.46
C TRP A 361 -22.36 41.94 -10.53
N MET A 362 -21.74 40.77 -10.71
CA MET A 362 -21.77 39.65 -9.76
C MET A 362 -20.39 39.40 -9.15
N THR A 363 -20.38 38.98 -7.89
CA THR A 363 -19.22 38.46 -7.16
C THR A 363 -19.39 36.95 -6.98
N MET A 364 -18.31 36.19 -7.15
CA MET A 364 -18.23 34.77 -6.86
C MET A 364 -17.02 34.48 -5.98
N TYR A 365 -17.25 33.84 -4.82
CA TYR A 365 -16.23 33.10 -4.09
C TYR A 365 -16.16 31.68 -4.63
N LYS A 366 -14.95 31.15 -4.80
CA LYS A 366 -14.72 29.83 -5.37
C LYS A 366 -13.55 29.12 -4.68
N TYR A 367 -13.72 27.83 -4.39
CA TYR A 367 -12.65 26.95 -3.91
C TYR A 367 -12.15 26.03 -5.03
N ASP A 368 -10.93 26.29 -5.49
CA ASP A 368 -10.15 25.41 -6.36
C ASP A 368 -9.19 24.55 -5.55
N PHE A 369 -8.94 23.32 -6.00
CA PHE A 369 -7.87 22.48 -5.43
C PHE A 369 -6.50 22.94 -5.97
N GLU A 370 -5.54 23.18 -5.08
CA GLU A 370 -4.15 23.46 -5.44
C GLU A 370 -3.39 22.16 -5.73
N ARG A 371 -3.52 21.69 -6.98
CA ARG A 371 -2.64 20.68 -7.58
C ARG A 371 -1.17 20.97 -7.32
N LEU A 372 -0.35 19.90 -7.28
CA LEU A 372 1.10 20.01 -7.10
C LEU A 372 1.70 20.97 -8.14
N PRO A 373 2.67 21.83 -7.77
CA PRO A 373 3.29 22.77 -8.70
C PRO A 373 3.83 22.08 -9.96
N ALA A 374 3.34 22.51 -11.12
CA ALA A 374 3.81 22.06 -12.42
C ALA A 374 5.26 22.54 -12.66
N TYR A 375 6.12 21.64 -13.14
CA TYR A 375 7.47 22.03 -13.56
C TYR A 375 7.45 22.84 -14.86
N LYS A 376 8.48 23.67 -15.06
CA LYS A 376 8.66 24.43 -16.30
C LYS A 376 8.64 23.48 -17.51
N ASN A 377 7.79 23.79 -18.49
CA ASN A 377 7.54 22.98 -19.69
C ASN A 377 7.02 21.55 -19.42
N ASN A 378 6.50 21.27 -18.23
CA ASN A 378 6.17 19.92 -17.74
C ASN A 378 7.37 18.95 -17.77
N GLU A 379 8.60 19.46 -17.61
CA GLU A 379 9.81 18.65 -17.54
C GLU A 379 10.40 18.59 -16.13
N LEU A 380 10.50 17.40 -15.53
CA LEU A 380 11.27 17.19 -14.30
C LEU A 380 12.73 17.64 -14.49
N PRO A 381 13.35 18.40 -13.56
CA PRO A 381 14.73 18.87 -13.71
C PRO A 381 15.72 17.71 -13.85
N LEU A 382 16.64 17.78 -14.82
CA LEU A 382 17.59 16.69 -15.15
C LEU A 382 18.35 16.14 -13.94
N LYS A 383 18.71 16.99 -12.96
CA LYS A 383 19.43 16.60 -11.73
C LYS A 383 18.59 15.80 -10.72
N ALA A 384 17.28 15.70 -10.92
CA ALA A 384 16.32 15.01 -10.07
C ALA A 384 15.63 13.85 -10.80
N ARG A 385 16.09 13.51 -12.01
CA ARG A 385 15.61 12.35 -12.76
C ARG A 385 16.30 11.09 -12.26
N ASP A 386 15.55 9.99 -12.19
CA ASP A 386 16.13 8.67 -12.10
C ASP A 386 16.92 8.31 -13.38
N LYS A 387 17.83 7.36 -13.25
CA LYS A 387 18.75 6.92 -14.32
C LYS A 387 18.08 6.04 -15.39
N HIS A 388 16.79 5.72 -15.24
CA HIS A 388 16.09 4.69 -15.98
C HIS A 388 15.07 5.25 -16.98
N THR A 389 14.20 6.17 -16.53
CA THR A 389 12.99 6.59 -17.23
C THR A 389 13.26 7.28 -18.55
N ASP A 390 14.37 8.02 -18.65
CA ASP A 390 14.81 8.63 -19.91
C ASP A 390 15.32 7.61 -20.94
N ASN A 391 15.41 6.31 -20.64
CA ASN A 391 15.94 5.26 -21.52
C ASN A 391 15.04 4.02 -21.70
N MET A 392 13.87 3.98 -21.07
CA MET A 392 12.93 2.86 -21.16
C MET A 392 12.40 2.61 -22.59
N THR A 393 12.00 1.37 -22.86
CA THR A 393 11.42 0.93 -24.12
C THR A 393 10.08 0.21 -23.94
N PHE A 394 9.22 0.35 -24.96
CA PHE A 394 8.03 -0.46 -25.18
C PHE A 394 7.78 -0.63 -26.69
N GLY A 395 7.28 -1.78 -27.11
CA GLY A 395 7.21 -2.17 -28.53
C GLY A 395 8.58 -2.19 -29.23
N GLY A 396 9.66 -2.48 -28.47
CA GLY A 396 11.05 -2.42 -28.93
C GLY A 396 11.54 -1.01 -29.32
N LYS A 397 10.84 0.05 -28.90
CA LYS A 397 11.14 1.46 -29.22
C LYS A 397 11.33 2.25 -27.94
N LYS A 398 12.18 3.28 -27.99
CA LYS A 398 12.32 4.23 -26.88
C LYS A 398 10.96 4.89 -26.59
N LEU A 399 10.48 4.72 -25.36
CA LEU A 399 9.14 5.11 -24.95
C LEU A 399 9.01 6.63 -24.86
N HIS A 400 9.98 7.30 -24.22
CA HIS A 400 9.92 8.74 -23.97
C HIS A 400 10.76 9.60 -24.93
N SER A 401 10.16 10.71 -25.36
CA SER A 401 10.77 11.70 -26.26
C SER A 401 10.13 13.08 -26.06
N LYS A 402 10.64 14.12 -26.74
CA LYS A 402 10.00 15.44 -26.76
C LYS A 402 8.58 15.46 -27.36
N LYS A 403 8.14 14.38 -28.01
CA LYS A 403 6.76 14.20 -28.51
C LYS A 403 5.92 13.24 -27.67
N ASN A 404 6.54 12.53 -26.73
CA ASN A 404 5.88 11.63 -25.78
C ASN A 404 6.57 11.78 -24.41
N PRO A 405 6.38 12.90 -23.71
CA PRO A 405 6.92 13.09 -22.36
C PRO A 405 6.28 12.07 -21.41
N PRO A 406 6.98 11.65 -20.34
CA PRO A 406 6.34 10.90 -19.27
C PRO A 406 5.40 11.80 -18.47
N ILE A 407 4.43 11.19 -17.79
CA ILE A 407 3.40 11.87 -17.01
C ILE A 407 3.87 12.01 -15.56
N MET A 408 3.59 13.14 -14.90
CA MET A 408 3.83 13.33 -13.47
C MET A 408 2.47 13.52 -12.77
N PRO A 409 2.04 12.55 -11.94
CA PRO A 409 0.77 12.64 -11.23
C PRO A 409 0.63 13.93 -10.41
N GLY A 410 -0.57 14.50 -10.37
CA GLY A 410 -0.91 15.69 -9.59
C GLY A 410 -0.34 17.02 -10.08
N ARG A 411 0.56 17.02 -11.08
CA ARG A 411 1.27 18.22 -11.56
C ARG A 411 0.58 18.90 -12.75
N GLY A 412 -0.73 18.75 -12.90
CA GLY A 412 -1.50 19.37 -13.97
C GLY A 412 -1.44 18.62 -15.29
N MET A 413 -1.19 17.30 -15.25
CA MET A 413 -1.01 16.44 -16.43
C MET A 413 -2.19 15.48 -16.68
N GLY A 414 -3.33 15.67 -16.01
CA GLY A 414 -4.55 14.88 -16.24
C GLY A 414 -4.54 13.48 -15.60
N VAL A 415 -3.62 13.22 -14.69
CA VAL A 415 -3.46 11.96 -13.94
C VAL A 415 -3.14 12.32 -12.50
N GLY A 416 -3.82 11.71 -11.52
CA GLY A 416 -3.66 12.05 -10.11
C GLY A 416 -3.95 13.52 -9.78
N ASP A 417 -4.66 14.24 -10.65
CA ASP A 417 -4.95 15.68 -10.54
C ASP A 417 -6.11 15.95 -9.52
N THR A 418 -6.19 15.13 -8.47
CA THR A 418 -7.25 15.00 -7.45
C THR A 418 -6.77 15.50 -6.08
N PRO A 419 -7.65 16.07 -5.22
CA PRO A 419 -7.28 16.49 -3.87
C PRO A 419 -6.93 15.34 -2.91
N LEU A 420 -7.29 14.10 -3.27
CA LEU A 420 -6.99 12.88 -2.50
C LEU A 420 -5.57 12.33 -2.72
N LEU A 421 -4.80 12.90 -3.67
CA LEU A 421 -3.56 12.35 -4.17
C LEU A 421 -2.53 12.00 -3.07
N LYS A 422 -2.17 10.73 -3.00
CA LYS A 422 -1.28 10.11 -2.01
C LYS A 422 -0.41 9.06 -2.69
N VAL A 423 0.77 8.74 -2.13
CA VAL A 423 1.55 7.60 -2.66
C VAL A 423 0.91 6.29 -2.24
N ILE A 424 0.59 6.20 -0.96
CA ILE A 424 -0.06 5.08 -0.30
C ILE A 424 -0.90 5.62 0.87
N GLY A 425 -1.91 4.89 1.31
CA GLY A 425 -2.72 5.23 2.48
C GLY A 425 -3.32 3.98 3.10
N ASP A 426 -4.53 3.66 2.67
CA ASP A 426 -5.16 2.37 2.94
C ASP A 426 -5.03 1.52 1.68
N VAL A 427 -4.54 0.29 1.81
CA VAL A 427 -4.09 -0.51 0.67
C VAL A 427 -5.20 -1.47 0.32
N ASP A 428 -5.97 -1.18 -0.73
CA ASP A 428 -7.00 -2.10 -1.19
C ASP A 428 -6.54 -2.87 -2.44
N PRO A 429 -6.68 -4.20 -2.50
CA PRO A 429 -6.39 -4.99 -3.70
C PRO A 429 -7.32 -4.72 -4.91
N SER A 430 -8.26 -3.77 -4.80
CA SER A 430 -9.02 -3.15 -5.91
C SER A 430 -8.34 -1.91 -6.52
N ASP A 431 -7.28 -1.35 -5.92
CA ASP A 431 -6.51 -0.20 -6.47
C ASP A 431 -5.86 -0.51 -7.85
N ILE A 432 -5.87 -1.78 -8.27
CA ILE A 432 -5.13 -2.33 -9.41
C ILE A 432 -5.86 -2.04 -10.74
N HIS A 433 -5.77 -0.79 -11.21
CA HIS A 433 -6.35 -0.38 -12.48
C HIS A 433 -5.44 -0.66 -13.70
N GLN A 434 -5.56 -1.85 -14.30
CA GLN A 434 -4.71 -2.35 -15.41
C GLN A 434 -4.51 -1.36 -16.59
N GLY A 435 -3.26 -1.32 -17.10
CA GLY A 435 -2.83 -0.54 -18.25
C GLY A 435 -3.04 -1.21 -19.62
N SER A 436 -2.12 -0.96 -20.55
CA SER A 436 -2.08 -1.56 -21.89
C SER A 436 -0.73 -2.24 -22.19
N VAL A 437 -0.06 -2.72 -21.15
CA VAL A 437 1.26 -3.37 -21.21
C VAL A 437 1.15 -4.85 -21.60
N GLY A 438 0.15 -5.57 -21.07
CA GLY A 438 0.05 -7.03 -21.18
C GLY A 438 0.70 -7.79 -20.01
N ASP A 439 0.66 -7.18 -18.83
CA ASP A 439 1.28 -7.63 -17.59
C ASP A 439 0.24 -7.99 -16.50
N CYS A 440 -0.95 -8.45 -16.90
CA CYS A 440 -2.02 -8.90 -15.99
C CYS A 440 -1.49 -9.85 -14.88
N TRP A 441 -0.63 -10.81 -15.23
CA TRP A 441 0.06 -11.73 -14.30
C TRP A 441 0.83 -11.03 -13.16
N LEU A 442 1.35 -9.82 -13.38
CA LEU A 442 2.05 -9.02 -12.39
C LEU A 442 1.05 -8.28 -11.53
N LEU A 443 0.06 -7.64 -12.15
CA LEU A 443 -0.99 -6.89 -11.47
C LEU A 443 -1.84 -7.79 -10.56
N SER A 444 -2.17 -9.01 -11.02
CA SER A 444 -2.81 -10.06 -10.24
C SER A 444 -1.98 -10.48 -9.03
N ALA A 445 -0.67 -10.62 -9.22
CA ALA A 445 0.25 -10.97 -8.14
C ALA A 445 0.48 -9.82 -7.14
N ILE A 446 0.29 -8.57 -7.57
CA ILE A 446 0.31 -7.37 -6.72
C ILE A 446 -1.00 -7.29 -5.90
N SER A 447 -2.16 -7.51 -6.52
CA SER A 447 -3.45 -7.62 -5.82
C SER A 447 -3.41 -8.75 -4.76
N ALA A 448 -3.00 -9.97 -5.15
CA ALA A 448 -2.80 -11.09 -4.21
C ALA A 448 -1.74 -10.84 -3.11
N LEU A 449 -0.84 -9.85 -3.29
CA LEU A 449 0.10 -9.44 -2.25
C LEU A 449 -0.51 -8.40 -1.30
N ALA A 450 -1.44 -7.58 -1.80
CA ALA A 450 -2.14 -6.54 -1.03
C ALA A 450 -3.20 -7.10 -0.07
N GLU A 451 -3.70 -8.31 -0.31
CA GLU A 451 -4.54 -9.07 0.66
C GLU A 451 -3.83 -9.34 2.00
N PHE A 452 -2.51 -9.15 2.05
CA PHE A 452 -1.72 -9.23 3.28
C PHE A 452 -1.36 -7.82 3.75
N ASP A 453 -2.02 -7.38 4.83
CA ASP A 453 -1.71 -6.14 5.53
C ASP A 453 -0.21 -5.96 5.73
N GLY A 454 0.24 -4.71 5.60
CA GLY A 454 1.66 -4.36 5.71
C GLY A 454 2.55 -4.77 4.53
N ALA A 455 2.20 -5.77 3.71
CA ALA A 455 3.12 -6.31 2.69
C ALA A 455 3.49 -5.29 1.60
N ILE A 456 2.53 -4.50 1.10
CA ILE A 456 2.81 -3.39 0.17
C ILE A 456 3.63 -2.30 0.86
N LYS A 457 3.26 -1.90 2.08
CA LYS A 457 4.00 -0.89 2.88
C LYS A 457 5.45 -1.33 3.13
N HIS A 458 5.69 -2.64 3.32
CA HIS A 458 7.01 -3.24 3.46
C HIS A 458 7.86 -3.07 2.18
N LEU A 459 7.31 -3.19 0.97
CA LEU A 459 8.06 -2.91 -0.27
C LEU A 459 8.57 -1.46 -0.33
N TYR A 460 7.83 -0.52 0.28
CA TYR A 460 8.19 0.89 0.39
C TYR A 460 9.03 1.26 1.63
N ARG A 461 9.43 0.31 2.49
CA ARG A 461 10.11 0.54 3.79
C ARG A 461 11.38 1.42 3.80
N LYS A 462 11.93 1.75 2.62
CA LYS A 462 13.10 2.64 2.44
C LYS A 462 12.74 3.98 1.75
N THR A 463 11.46 4.29 1.59
CA THR A 463 10.94 5.57 1.11
C THR A 463 10.66 6.48 2.33
N PRO A 464 11.38 7.61 2.49
CA PRO A 464 11.34 8.37 3.73
C PRO A 464 10.13 9.32 3.82
N ASN A 465 9.36 9.21 4.91
CA ASN A 465 8.13 9.97 5.17
C ASN A 465 7.04 9.72 4.10
N LEU A 466 6.86 8.44 3.75
CA LEU A 466 5.95 7.94 2.71
C LEU A 466 4.53 8.54 2.80
N ASP A 467 3.98 8.62 4.01
CA ASP A 467 2.63 9.14 4.32
C ASP A 467 2.50 10.66 4.15
N GLN A 468 3.60 11.35 3.85
CA GLN A 468 3.67 12.80 3.56
C GLN A 468 3.97 13.07 2.08
N MET A 469 3.90 12.04 1.23
CA MET A 469 4.16 12.11 -0.22
C MET A 469 2.86 11.97 -1.02
N PRO A 470 2.75 12.63 -2.20
CA PRO A 470 3.77 13.39 -2.90
C PRO A 470 3.97 14.82 -2.38
N HIS A 471 5.22 15.25 -2.29
CA HIS A 471 5.58 16.60 -1.87
C HIS A 471 5.40 17.65 -2.99
N ALA A 472 4.93 18.84 -2.60
CA ALA A 472 4.74 19.98 -3.51
C ALA A 472 6.00 20.84 -3.70
N ASP A 473 6.86 20.96 -2.68
CA ASP A 473 8.05 21.84 -2.66
C ASP A 473 9.24 21.31 -3.48
N ARG A 474 9.28 20.00 -3.74
CA ARG A 474 10.44 19.31 -4.29
C ARG A 474 10.07 18.13 -5.20
N PRO A 475 11.03 17.66 -6.03
CA PRO A 475 10.92 16.38 -6.72
C PRO A 475 10.70 15.21 -5.78
N ASN A 476 9.79 14.32 -6.16
CA ASN A 476 9.52 13.08 -5.43
C ASN A 476 10.35 11.91 -6.01
N MET A 477 10.89 11.12 -5.10
CA MET A 477 11.74 9.96 -5.37
C MET A 477 11.33 8.85 -4.39
N TYR A 478 11.06 7.67 -4.90
CA TYR A 478 10.59 6.53 -4.11
C TYR A 478 11.61 5.39 -4.20
N THR A 479 11.76 4.64 -3.11
CA THR A 479 12.65 3.47 -3.02
C THR A 479 11.79 2.25 -2.79
N ILE A 480 11.62 1.43 -3.83
CA ILE A 480 10.93 0.15 -3.76
C ILE A 480 12.01 -0.93 -3.63
N THR A 481 11.97 -1.70 -2.55
CA THR A 481 12.91 -2.80 -2.33
C THR A 481 12.33 -4.10 -2.90
N LEU A 482 13.02 -4.66 -3.89
CA LEU A 482 12.69 -5.92 -4.55
C LEU A 482 13.81 -6.95 -4.34
N TRP A 483 13.65 -8.17 -4.84
CA TRP A 483 14.69 -9.20 -4.86
C TRP A 483 15.29 -9.40 -6.25
N ASP A 484 16.62 -9.39 -6.37
CA ASP A 484 17.31 -9.82 -7.61
C ASP A 484 17.35 -11.36 -7.65
N LEU A 485 16.63 -11.98 -8.58
CA LEU A 485 16.46 -13.44 -8.62
C LEU A 485 17.73 -14.19 -9.07
N LYS A 486 18.72 -13.48 -9.63
CA LYS A 486 20.01 -14.07 -10.01
C LYS A 486 20.91 -14.28 -8.79
N THR A 487 20.80 -13.41 -7.79
CA THR A 487 21.65 -13.40 -6.58
C THR A 487 20.89 -13.77 -5.30
N TRP A 488 19.56 -13.73 -5.32
CA TRP A 488 18.65 -13.88 -4.19
C TRP A 488 19.01 -12.96 -3.02
N LYS A 489 18.98 -11.65 -3.31
CA LYS A 489 19.21 -10.57 -2.35
C LYS A 489 18.26 -9.41 -2.63
N GLU A 490 17.96 -8.64 -1.58
CA GLU A 490 17.34 -7.33 -1.71
C GLU A 490 18.13 -6.43 -2.67
N VAL A 491 17.40 -5.62 -3.43
CA VAL A 491 17.91 -4.53 -4.25
C VAL A 491 16.94 -3.35 -4.20
N ASP A 492 17.50 -2.16 -3.98
CA ASP A 492 16.74 -0.94 -3.81
C ASP A 492 16.58 -0.23 -5.17
N ILE A 493 15.37 -0.29 -5.72
CA ILE A 493 15.02 0.35 -6.99
C ILE A 493 14.49 1.75 -6.70
N VAL A 494 15.34 2.74 -6.98
CA VAL A 494 15.03 4.16 -6.78
C VAL A 494 14.43 4.74 -8.06
N VAL A 495 13.21 5.25 -7.97
CA VAL A 495 12.39 5.73 -9.10
C VAL A 495 11.90 7.16 -8.85
N ASP A 496 11.83 7.97 -9.91
CA ASP A 496 11.28 9.33 -9.82
C ASP A 496 9.75 9.37 -10.07
N GLU A 497 9.12 10.52 -9.84
CA GLU A 497 7.67 10.77 -9.99
C GLU A 497 7.11 10.73 -11.42
N ARG A 498 7.87 10.22 -12.40
CA ARG A 498 7.46 10.15 -13.80
C ARG A 498 6.98 8.75 -14.18
N LEU A 499 5.70 8.63 -14.49
CA LEU A 499 5.06 7.41 -14.99
C LEU A 499 5.10 7.34 -16.53
N CYS A 500 4.99 6.12 -17.05
CA CYS A 500 5.13 5.86 -18.47
C CYS A 500 3.83 6.18 -19.24
N ALA A 501 3.98 6.66 -20.47
CA ALA A 501 2.91 7.31 -21.22
C ALA A 501 2.79 6.73 -22.62
N ALA A 502 1.55 6.46 -23.04
CA ALA A 502 1.20 6.07 -24.40
C ALA A 502 1.26 7.31 -25.33
N PRO A 503 1.47 7.13 -26.66
CA PRO A 503 1.64 8.26 -27.58
C PRO A 503 0.43 9.20 -27.76
N ASP A 504 -0.71 8.89 -27.13
CA ASP A 504 -1.91 9.72 -27.06
C ASP A 504 -1.97 10.61 -25.80
N GLY A 505 -0.98 10.51 -24.90
CA GLY A 505 -0.88 11.29 -23.66
C GLY A 505 -1.54 10.66 -22.43
N ARG A 506 -2.04 9.41 -22.52
CA ARG A 506 -2.55 8.65 -21.38
C ARG A 506 -1.44 7.79 -20.74
N LEU A 507 -1.67 7.27 -19.53
CA LEU A 507 -0.79 6.24 -18.96
C LEU A 507 -0.76 4.99 -19.86
N LEU A 508 0.43 4.38 -19.96
CA LEU A 508 0.60 3.07 -20.60
C LEU A 508 0.52 1.93 -19.57
N ALA A 509 1.12 2.15 -18.39
CA ALA A 509 1.09 1.30 -17.20
C ALA A 509 -0.30 1.25 -16.54
N SER A 510 -0.37 0.53 -15.41
CA SER A 510 -1.40 0.73 -14.37
C SER A 510 -1.65 2.21 -14.06
N LYS A 511 -2.87 2.48 -13.60
CA LYS A 511 -3.38 3.81 -13.25
C LYS A 511 -3.45 3.96 -11.72
N PRO A 512 -3.55 5.19 -11.20
CA PRO A 512 -3.94 5.42 -9.81
C PRO A 512 -5.27 4.71 -9.47
N SER A 513 -5.51 4.48 -8.18
CA SER A 513 -6.86 4.16 -7.66
C SER A 513 -7.84 5.31 -7.91
N GLU A 514 -9.14 5.10 -7.69
CA GLU A 514 -10.12 6.17 -7.82
C GLU A 514 -9.92 7.28 -6.77
N ASP A 515 -9.51 6.88 -5.57
CA ASP A 515 -9.17 7.78 -4.46
C ASP A 515 -7.70 8.31 -4.50
N GLY A 516 -6.97 8.05 -5.59
CA GLY A 516 -5.73 8.74 -5.92
C GLY A 516 -4.44 8.21 -5.27
N GLU A 517 -4.42 6.96 -4.81
CA GLU A 517 -3.21 6.21 -4.47
C GLU A 517 -2.31 6.00 -5.70
N LEU A 518 -0.99 5.88 -5.51
CA LEU A 518 -0.01 5.72 -6.61
C LEU A 518 0.89 4.48 -6.46
N TRP A 519 0.67 3.65 -5.43
CA TRP A 519 1.59 2.58 -5.06
C TRP A 519 1.70 1.50 -6.15
N VAL A 520 0.59 1.11 -6.79
CA VAL A 520 0.58 0.16 -7.92
C VAL A 520 1.50 0.65 -9.05
N CYS A 521 1.34 1.91 -9.47
CA CYS A 521 2.10 2.52 -10.56
C CYS A 521 3.62 2.55 -10.31
N TYR A 522 4.03 2.79 -9.06
CA TYR A 522 5.46 2.87 -8.71
C TYR A 522 6.08 1.50 -8.40
N ILE A 523 5.31 0.50 -7.94
CA ILE A 523 5.75 -0.91 -7.91
C ILE A 523 5.96 -1.44 -9.34
N GLU A 524 4.98 -1.24 -10.23
CA GLU A 524 5.11 -1.66 -11.64
C GLU A 524 6.32 -0.99 -12.30
N LYS A 525 6.52 0.33 -12.07
CA LYS A 525 7.73 1.04 -12.53
C LYS A 525 9.02 0.42 -11.98
N ALA A 526 9.07 0.07 -10.71
CA ALA A 526 10.24 -0.55 -10.11
C ALA A 526 10.53 -1.94 -10.69
N ILE A 527 9.49 -2.76 -10.88
CA ILE A 527 9.59 -4.10 -11.45
C ILE A 527 9.97 -4.05 -12.94
N ALA A 528 9.39 -3.14 -13.72
CA ALA A 528 9.79 -2.88 -15.11
C ALA A 528 11.26 -2.45 -15.22
N ILE A 529 11.73 -1.58 -14.32
CA ILE A 529 13.14 -1.18 -14.23
C ILE A 529 14.06 -2.37 -13.95
N HIS A 530 13.66 -3.24 -13.03
CA HIS A 530 14.43 -4.40 -12.57
C HIS A 530 14.48 -5.52 -13.62
N ALA A 531 13.38 -5.70 -14.36
CA ALA A 531 13.26 -6.58 -15.53
C ALA A 531 14.05 -6.05 -16.75
N GLY A 532 14.19 -4.72 -16.88
CA GLY A 532 14.98 -4.04 -17.92
C GLY A 532 14.18 -3.22 -18.93
N GLY A 533 12.87 -3.04 -18.74
CA GLY A 533 11.96 -2.25 -19.56
C GLY A 533 10.53 -2.79 -19.51
N TRP A 534 9.55 -2.01 -19.95
CA TRP A 534 8.15 -2.47 -20.07
C TRP A 534 8.00 -3.56 -21.14
N ASP A 535 8.84 -3.54 -22.18
CA ASP A 535 9.05 -4.66 -23.12
C ASP A 535 9.35 -6.01 -22.45
N LYS A 536 9.69 -6.04 -21.16
CA LYS A 536 10.05 -7.24 -20.41
C LYS A 536 8.97 -7.75 -19.46
N LEU A 537 7.78 -7.14 -19.43
CA LEU A 537 6.66 -7.57 -18.58
C LEU A 537 5.51 -8.25 -19.36
N VAL A 538 5.63 -8.37 -20.68
CA VAL A 538 4.53 -8.81 -21.56
C VAL A 538 4.38 -10.33 -21.55
N GLY A 539 3.56 -10.86 -20.65
CA GLY A 539 3.35 -12.29 -20.45
C GLY A 539 4.37 -12.96 -19.52
N GLY A 540 4.00 -13.13 -18.26
CA GLY A 540 4.73 -13.84 -17.22
C GLY A 540 3.81 -14.77 -16.42
N GLN A 541 4.11 -14.99 -15.14
CA GLN A 541 3.37 -15.89 -14.24
C GLN A 541 3.42 -15.32 -12.82
N CYS A 542 2.34 -15.40 -12.04
CA CYS A 542 2.21 -14.74 -10.72
C CYS A 542 3.36 -15.10 -9.75
N THR A 543 3.77 -16.38 -9.77
CA THR A 543 4.94 -16.92 -9.05
C THR A 543 6.26 -16.20 -9.32
N HIS A 544 6.45 -15.62 -10.51
CA HIS A 544 7.63 -14.83 -10.83
C HIS A 544 7.58 -13.45 -10.18
N ALA A 545 6.39 -12.84 -10.08
CA ALA A 545 6.18 -11.56 -9.41
C ALA A 545 6.30 -11.71 -7.88
N TRP A 546 5.71 -12.76 -7.30
CA TRP A 546 5.87 -13.05 -5.87
C TRP A 546 7.33 -13.34 -5.49
N ALA A 547 8.10 -14.01 -6.35
CA ALA A 547 9.55 -14.15 -6.13
C ALA A 547 10.29 -12.80 -6.13
N LEU A 548 9.91 -11.85 -7.01
CA LEU A 548 10.51 -10.51 -7.08
C LEU A 548 10.16 -9.64 -5.85
N MET A 549 8.96 -9.80 -5.28
CA MET A 549 8.48 -8.99 -4.17
C MET A 549 8.83 -9.59 -2.80
N THR A 550 8.58 -10.89 -2.60
CA THR A 550 8.81 -11.58 -1.31
C THR A 550 10.20 -12.20 -1.18
N GLY A 551 10.90 -12.49 -2.29
CA GLY A 551 12.15 -13.24 -2.27
C GLY A 551 12.02 -14.75 -2.05
N CYS A 552 10.80 -15.28 -1.93
CA CYS A 552 10.60 -16.72 -1.73
C CYS A 552 10.96 -17.52 -2.99
N LYS A 553 11.83 -18.52 -2.82
CA LYS A 553 12.23 -19.49 -3.86
C LYS A 553 11.20 -20.58 -4.10
N HIS A 554 10.37 -20.87 -3.11
CA HIS A 554 9.41 -21.96 -3.10
C HIS A 554 8.13 -21.53 -3.84
N GLN A 555 8.32 -21.39 -5.15
CA GLN A 555 7.32 -20.99 -6.13
C GLN A 555 6.85 -22.21 -6.91
N TYR A 556 5.54 -22.44 -6.92
CA TYR A 556 4.94 -23.63 -7.52
C TYR A 556 3.85 -23.29 -8.54
N LEU A 557 3.85 -24.08 -9.61
CA LEU A 557 2.81 -24.12 -10.63
C LEU A 557 2.12 -25.47 -10.50
N ILE A 558 0.80 -25.48 -10.29
CA ILE A 558 0.02 -26.70 -10.06
C ILE A 558 -0.98 -26.84 -11.22
N GLN A 559 -0.95 -27.98 -11.91
CA GLN A 559 -1.74 -28.21 -13.12
C GLN A 559 -2.31 -29.62 -13.15
N LYS A 560 -3.43 -29.79 -13.86
CA LYS A 560 -4.12 -31.08 -14.02
C LYS A 560 -3.40 -31.92 -15.08
N ASN A 561 -2.96 -33.13 -14.74
CA ASN A 561 -2.44 -34.09 -15.70
C ASN A 561 -3.62 -34.60 -16.57
N PRO A 562 -3.64 -34.35 -17.89
CA PRO A 562 -4.74 -34.76 -18.76
C PRO A 562 -4.85 -36.29 -18.96
N THR A 563 -3.82 -37.05 -18.55
CA THR A 563 -3.78 -38.51 -18.68
C THR A 563 -4.44 -39.22 -17.50
N THR A 564 -4.27 -38.68 -16.28
CA THR A 564 -4.76 -39.30 -15.03
C THR A 564 -5.95 -38.57 -14.41
N GLY A 565 -6.19 -37.31 -14.81
CA GLY A 565 -7.22 -36.45 -14.22
C GLY A 565 -6.86 -35.89 -12.83
N LYS A 566 -5.71 -36.30 -12.27
CA LYS A 566 -5.12 -35.80 -11.02
C LYS A 566 -4.28 -34.55 -11.26
N TYR A 567 -3.78 -33.93 -10.20
CA TYR A 567 -2.95 -32.74 -10.22
C TYR A 567 -1.49 -33.05 -9.94
N GLN A 568 -0.59 -32.31 -10.60
CA GLN A 568 0.86 -32.38 -10.48
C GLN A 568 1.41 -31.03 -9.99
N CYS A 569 2.46 -31.08 -9.17
CA CYS A 569 3.19 -29.92 -8.69
C CYS A 569 4.49 -29.72 -9.50
N PHE A 570 4.70 -28.51 -9.99
CA PHE A 570 5.92 -28.12 -10.71
C PHE A 570 6.60 -26.94 -10.02
N GLY A 571 7.93 -26.93 -9.98
CA GLY A 571 8.71 -25.87 -9.32
C GLY A 571 9.98 -25.50 -10.08
N ARG A 572 10.66 -24.44 -9.62
CA ARG A 572 11.92 -23.95 -10.21
C ARG A 572 13.18 -24.70 -9.73
N TYR A 573 13.02 -25.78 -8.96
CA TYR A 573 14.10 -26.69 -8.60
C TYR A 573 14.05 -27.95 -9.49
N ASN A 574 15.11 -28.20 -10.24
CA ASN A 574 15.28 -29.40 -11.05
C ASN A 574 15.96 -30.48 -10.19
N SER A 575 15.15 -31.40 -9.67
CA SER A 575 15.61 -32.54 -8.86
C SER A 575 16.61 -33.43 -9.60
N ASN A 576 16.42 -33.65 -10.91
CA ASN A 576 17.30 -34.50 -11.73
C ASN A 576 18.71 -33.92 -11.92
N GLU A 577 18.85 -32.59 -11.91
CA GLU A 577 20.14 -31.89 -12.04
C GLU A 577 20.66 -31.34 -10.70
N GLY A 578 19.95 -31.56 -9.58
CA GLY A 578 20.35 -31.10 -8.25
C GLY A 578 20.48 -29.58 -8.12
N ARG A 579 19.75 -28.79 -8.93
CA ARG A 579 19.93 -27.34 -9.03
C ARG A 579 18.62 -26.57 -9.23
N TRP A 580 18.67 -25.29 -8.88
CA TRP A 580 17.63 -24.34 -9.28
C TRP A 580 17.78 -23.92 -10.76
N ALA A 581 16.67 -23.47 -11.35
CA ALA A 581 16.62 -22.79 -12.64
C ALA A 581 17.60 -21.61 -12.68
N ARG A 582 18.14 -21.27 -13.85
CA ARG A 582 18.81 -19.99 -14.08
C ARG A 582 17.77 -18.87 -14.10
N HIS A 583 17.48 -18.31 -12.94
CA HIS A 583 16.54 -17.20 -12.78
C HIS A 583 17.06 -15.91 -13.42
N ALA A 584 16.13 -15.03 -13.78
CA ALA A 584 16.36 -13.65 -14.17
C ALA A 584 15.20 -12.80 -13.64
N ASN A 585 15.37 -11.48 -13.58
CA ASN A 585 14.37 -10.56 -13.01
C ASN A 585 13.26 -10.21 -14.02
N SER A 586 13.46 -10.60 -15.27
CA SER A 586 12.50 -10.54 -16.36
C SER A 586 12.01 -11.97 -16.62
N PRO A 587 10.69 -12.21 -16.82
CA PRO A 587 10.16 -13.52 -17.17
C PRO A 587 10.81 -14.12 -18.43
N HIS A 588 11.24 -13.30 -19.39
CA HIS A 588 11.74 -13.78 -20.69
C HIS A 588 13.23 -14.13 -20.72
N ASP A 589 14.04 -13.65 -19.77
CA ASP A 589 15.51 -13.78 -19.83
C ASP A 589 16.07 -14.94 -18.96
N GLY A 590 15.21 -15.63 -18.22
CA GLY A 590 15.55 -16.78 -17.38
C GLY A 590 15.40 -18.14 -18.07
N GLU A 591 15.58 -19.20 -17.31
CA GLU A 591 15.04 -20.52 -17.65
C GLU A 591 13.53 -20.53 -17.32
N LEU A 592 12.71 -20.74 -18.36
CA LEU A 592 11.25 -20.85 -18.24
C LEU A 592 10.78 -22.24 -17.77
N GLY A 593 11.68 -23.21 -17.67
CA GLY A 593 11.37 -24.54 -17.19
C GLY A 593 10.87 -24.53 -15.74
N MET A 594 9.73 -25.19 -15.53
CA MET A 594 9.28 -25.71 -14.25
C MET A 594 9.39 -27.24 -14.35
N TRP A 595 9.91 -27.90 -13.33
CA TRP A 595 10.07 -29.36 -13.30
C TRP A 595 9.10 -29.98 -12.29
N PRO A 596 8.61 -31.22 -12.51
CA PRO A 596 7.90 -31.98 -11.49
C PRO A 596 8.71 -31.98 -10.19
N THR A 597 8.05 -31.65 -9.09
CA THR A 597 8.70 -31.42 -7.80
C THR A 597 7.82 -31.88 -6.66
N SER A 598 8.42 -32.14 -5.50
CA SER A 598 7.70 -32.51 -4.29
C SER A 598 6.79 -31.35 -3.84
N TRP A 599 5.58 -31.66 -3.39
CA TRP A 599 4.65 -30.68 -2.83
C TRP A 599 5.28 -29.95 -1.62
N PRO A 600 4.84 -28.72 -1.30
CA PRO A 600 5.20 -28.05 -0.06
C PRO A 600 5.03 -28.95 1.17
N GLU A 601 5.93 -28.84 2.16
CA GLU A 601 5.82 -29.58 3.43
C GLU A 601 4.48 -29.29 4.13
N VAL A 602 4.02 -28.04 4.09
CA VAL A 602 2.70 -27.65 4.58
C VAL A 602 1.59 -28.35 3.80
N GLY A 603 0.66 -28.96 4.53
CA GLY A 603 -0.37 -29.85 3.99
C GLY A 603 0.09 -31.31 3.80
N GLY A 604 1.37 -31.62 4.00
CA GLY A 604 1.88 -33.00 4.10
C GLY A 604 2.90 -33.44 3.04
N GLY A 605 3.47 -32.53 2.24
CA GLY A 605 4.52 -32.89 1.28
C GLY A 605 4.15 -33.99 0.28
N GLY A 606 5.14 -34.80 -0.10
CA GLY A 606 5.01 -35.94 -1.03
C GLY A 606 5.37 -35.61 -2.48
N GLU A 607 5.42 -36.63 -3.34
CA GLU A 607 5.68 -36.49 -4.79
C GLU A 607 4.56 -37.08 -5.67
N GLU A 608 3.56 -37.71 -5.07
CA GLU A 608 2.46 -38.35 -5.78
C GLU A 608 1.44 -37.34 -6.32
N GLU A 609 0.72 -37.71 -7.39
CA GLU A 609 -0.34 -36.89 -7.95
C GLU A 609 -1.56 -36.83 -7.01
N LEU A 610 -2.08 -35.64 -6.75
CA LEU A 610 -3.24 -35.45 -5.85
C LEU A 610 -4.55 -35.49 -6.63
N THR A 611 -5.59 -36.10 -6.06
CA THR A 611 -6.98 -35.89 -6.49
C THR A 611 -7.43 -34.46 -6.21
N GLN A 612 -8.61 -34.10 -6.73
CA GLN A 612 -9.23 -32.80 -6.51
C GLN A 612 -9.49 -32.52 -5.02
N ASP A 613 -9.94 -33.53 -4.26
CA ASP A 613 -10.23 -33.41 -2.83
C ASP A 613 -8.95 -33.28 -2.00
N GLU A 614 -7.92 -34.09 -2.32
CA GLU A 614 -6.62 -34.00 -1.65
C GLU A 614 -5.95 -32.64 -1.90
N LEU A 615 -6.02 -32.10 -3.13
CA LEU A 615 -5.47 -30.78 -3.45
C LEU A 615 -6.29 -29.65 -2.79
N PHE A 616 -7.62 -29.76 -2.71
CA PHE A 616 -8.45 -28.80 -1.97
C PHE A 616 -8.02 -28.67 -0.50
N LEU A 617 -7.79 -29.80 0.17
CA LEU A 617 -7.29 -29.80 1.55
C LEU A 617 -5.87 -29.21 1.67
N ARG A 618 -5.05 -29.24 0.61
CA ARG A 618 -3.78 -28.49 0.56
C ARG A 618 -4.01 -26.97 0.47
N LEU A 619 -4.96 -26.51 -0.36
CA LEU A 619 -5.30 -25.08 -0.46
C LEU A 619 -5.73 -24.53 0.91
N VAL A 620 -6.65 -25.22 1.59
CA VAL A 620 -7.09 -24.92 2.96
C VAL A 620 -5.94 -24.94 3.99
N ALA A 621 -4.91 -25.78 3.79
CA ALA A 621 -3.73 -25.82 4.66
C ALA A 621 -2.71 -24.71 4.37
N TRP A 622 -2.64 -24.21 3.13
CA TRP A 622 -1.77 -23.10 2.72
C TRP A 622 -2.36 -21.75 3.12
N ASP A 623 -3.68 -21.59 2.97
CA ASP A 623 -4.48 -20.46 3.46
C ASP A 623 -4.24 -20.23 4.96
N LYS A 624 -4.37 -21.29 5.78
CA LYS A 624 -4.13 -21.27 7.24
C LYS A 624 -2.70 -20.95 7.69
N VAL A 625 -1.72 -20.86 6.78
CA VAL A 625 -0.35 -20.41 7.09
C VAL A 625 0.04 -19.15 6.31
N ASN A 626 -0.96 -18.42 5.79
CA ASN A 626 -0.76 -17.17 5.06
C ASN A 626 0.17 -17.35 3.84
N TYR A 627 0.04 -18.43 3.08
CA TYR A 627 0.73 -18.58 1.79
C TYR A 627 -0.05 -17.88 0.67
N ILE A 628 0.64 -17.22 -0.27
CA ILE A 628 -0.04 -16.53 -1.38
C ILE A 628 -0.50 -17.56 -2.42
N VAL A 629 -1.80 -17.64 -2.65
CA VAL A 629 -2.44 -18.53 -3.63
C VAL A 629 -3.10 -17.70 -4.73
N GLY A 630 -3.03 -18.19 -5.97
CA GLY A 630 -3.75 -17.61 -7.10
C GLY A 630 -4.15 -18.67 -8.11
N ALA A 631 -5.02 -18.29 -9.05
CA ALA A 631 -5.61 -19.18 -10.03
C ALA A 631 -5.56 -18.57 -11.44
N GLY A 632 -5.51 -19.41 -12.48
CA GLY A 632 -5.43 -18.99 -13.87
C GLY A 632 -6.50 -19.64 -14.74
N THR A 633 -7.34 -18.83 -15.38
CA THR A 633 -8.34 -19.28 -16.34
C THR A 633 -7.68 -19.81 -17.63
N GLY A 634 -8.39 -20.65 -18.38
CA GLY A 634 -8.01 -20.97 -19.76
C GLY A 634 -8.41 -19.84 -20.72
N GLY A 635 -8.02 -19.93 -22.00
CA GLY A 635 -8.47 -19.01 -23.06
C GLY A 635 -7.35 -18.58 -24.01
N GLU A 636 -7.68 -17.66 -24.92
CA GLU A 636 -6.72 -17.09 -25.90
C GLU A 636 -6.40 -15.60 -25.68
N SER A 637 -7.25 -14.83 -24.98
CA SER A 637 -7.00 -13.40 -24.70
C SER A 637 -7.83 -12.87 -23.54
N ASP A 638 -7.22 -11.97 -22.77
CA ASP A 638 -7.73 -11.05 -21.74
C ASP A 638 -8.87 -10.07 -22.17
N LYS A 639 -9.65 -10.43 -23.19
CA LYS A 639 -10.68 -9.57 -23.83
C LYS A 639 -12.02 -10.27 -24.02
N ASN A 640 -12.07 -11.55 -23.71
CA ASN A 640 -13.29 -12.35 -23.67
C ASN A 640 -13.55 -12.73 -22.20
N SER A 641 -14.79 -13.12 -21.93
CA SER A 641 -15.13 -13.85 -20.71
C SER A 641 -15.95 -15.10 -21.04
N THR A 642 -15.84 -16.10 -20.18
CA THR A 642 -16.54 -17.38 -20.23
C THR A 642 -17.14 -17.65 -18.84
N ASP A 643 -18.46 -17.85 -18.76
CA ASP A 643 -19.21 -17.96 -17.50
C ASP A 643 -18.88 -16.79 -16.52
N GLY A 644 -18.83 -15.56 -17.04
CA GLY A 644 -18.44 -14.33 -16.31
C GLY A 644 -16.93 -14.09 -16.18
N LEU A 645 -16.15 -15.15 -15.96
CA LEU A 645 -14.70 -15.08 -15.75
C LEU A 645 -13.91 -14.67 -17.01
N VAL A 646 -12.89 -13.85 -16.84
CA VAL A 646 -12.03 -13.36 -17.94
C VAL A 646 -11.12 -14.48 -18.45
N ASP A 647 -11.07 -14.67 -19.78
CA ASP A 647 -10.20 -15.64 -20.46
C ASP A 647 -8.70 -15.29 -20.30
N ASN A 648 -7.85 -16.30 -20.06
CA ASN A 648 -6.39 -16.16 -19.94
C ASN A 648 -5.97 -15.04 -18.96
N HIS A 649 -6.65 -14.98 -17.81
CA HIS A 649 -6.44 -14.01 -16.74
C HIS A 649 -6.06 -14.72 -15.44
N ALA A 650 -5.52 -13.96 -14.48
CA ALA A 650 -5.12 -14.48 -13.19
C ALA A 650 -5.91 -13.83 -12.06
N TYR A 651 -6.30 -14.65 -11.08
CA TYR A 651 -7.16 -14.34 -9.96
C TYR A 651 -6.42 -14.64 -8.64
N SER A 652 -6.75 -13.93 -7.57
CA SER A 652 -6.27 -14.22 -6.22
C SER A 652 -7.20 -15.24 -5.56
N VAL A 653 -6.68 -16.20 -4.80
CA VAL A 653 -7.49 -17.03 -3.89
C VAL A 653 -7.21 -16.53 -2.48
N ILE A 654 -8.24 -16.02 -1.81
CA ILE A 654 -8.07 -15.15 -0.63
C ILE A 654 -8.66 -15.74 0.66
N GLU A 655 -9.52 -16.77 0.55
CA GLU A 655 -9.93 -17.64 1.66
C GLU A 655 -10.17 -19.06 1.12
N SER A 656 -9.93 -20.11 1.92
CA SER A 656 -10.26 -21.51 1.58
C SER A 656 -10.86 -22.27 2.76
N HIS A 657 -12.15 -22.59 2.69
CA HIS A 657 -12.92 -23.19 3.78
C HIS A 657 -13.40 -24.61 3.46
N ASP A 658 -12.91 -25.60 4.21
CA ASP A 658 -13.46 -26.96 4.18
C ASP A 658 -14.70 -27.11 5.08
N ASN A 659 -15.67 -27.92 4.64
CA ASN A 659 -16.82 -28.36 5.43
C ASN A 659 -17.60 -27.22 6.13
N VAL A 660 -17.87 -26.12 5.42
CA VAL A 660 -18.47 -24.89 5.98
C VAL A 660 -19.77 -25.20 6.72
N ALA A 661 -19.91 -24.68 7.94
CA ALA A 661 -21.04 -24.93 8.84
C ALA A 661 -21.39 -26.43 9.05
N GLY A 662 -20.42 -27.34 8.89
CA GLY A 662 -20.61 -28.79 9.00
C GLY A 662 -21.44 -29.42 7.88
N THR A 663 -21.56 -28.76 6.72
CA THR A 663 -22.44 -29.17 5.61
C THR A 663 -21.85 -30.19 4.64
N GLY A 664 -20.54 -30.44 4.71
CA GLY A 664 -19.77 -31.17 3.70
C GLY A 664 -19.42 -30.36 2.45
N ILE A 665 -19.79 -29.08 2.38
CA ILE A 665 -19.47 -28.19 1.26
C ILE A 665 -18.15 -27.48 1.53
N GLY A 666 -17.22 -27.53 0.57
CA GLY A 666 -15.98 -26.77 0.57
C GLY A 666 -16.05 -25.58 -0.40
N LEU A 667 -15.73 -24.39 0.09
CA LEU A 667 -15.79 -23.13 -0.66
C LEU A 667 -14.42 -22.45 -0.72
N LEU A 668 -14.15 -21.74 -1.81
CA LEU A 668 -13.02 -20.82 -1.95
C LEU A 668 -13.55 -19.41 -2.22
N LYS A 669 -12.91 -18.40 -1.66
CA LYS A 669 -13.13 -17.00 -2.02
C LYS A 669 -12.08 -16.57 -3.03
N VAL A 670 -12.52 -15.99 -4.13
CA VAL A 670 -11.67 -15.67 -5.28
C VAL A 670 -11.88 -14.22 -5.67
N ARG A 671 -10.79 -13.50 -5.95
CA ARG A 671 -10.82 -12.09 -6.34
C ARG A 671 -10.32 -11.87 -7.76
N ASN A 672 -11.08 -11.14 -8.55
CA ASN A 672 -10.62 -10.54 -9.80
C ASN A 672 -9.79 -9.28 -9.47
N PRO A 673 -8.50 -9.22 -9.85
CA PRO A 673 -7.64 -8.06 -9.57
C PRO A 673 -7.98 -6.79 -10.38
N TRP A 674 -9.12 -6.77 -11.08
CA TRP A 674 -9.70 -5.58 -11.71
C TRP A 674 -10.81 -4.93 -10.87
N GLY A 675 -11.09 -5.44 -9.65
CA GLY A 675 -12.07 -4.87 -8.73
C GLY A 675 -13.52 -4.89 -9.24
N THR A 676 -13.79 -5.69 -10.28
CA THR A 676 -15.07 -5.81 -11.00
C THR A 676 -15.09 -7.11 -11.80
N GLY A 677 -16.26 -7.65 -12.10
CA GLY A 677 -16.45 -8.76 -13.04
C GLY A 677 -16.15 -10.14 -12.44
N GLU A 678 -17.23 -10.90 -12.23
CA GLU A 678 -17.28 -12.09 -11.37
C GLU A 678 -17.78 -13.32 -12.16
N ILE A 679 -17.96 -14.46 -11.50
CA ILE A 679 -18.61 -15.63 -12.13
C ILE A 679 -20.10 -15.34 -12.40
N GLU A 680 -20.62 -15.80 -13.53
CA GLU A 680 -22.07 -15.77 -13.81
C GLU A 680 -22.74 -17.11 -13.48
N ASN A 681 -23.76 -17.12 -12.62
CA ASN A 681 -24.60 -18.29 -12.27
C ASN A 681 -23.85 -19.38 -11.48
N GLY A 682 -23.02 -18.98 -10.52
CA GLY A 682 -22.48 -19.89 -9.52
C GLY A 682 -23.56 -20.45 -8.58
N GLU A 683 -23.18 -21.43 -7.76
CA GLU A 683 -24.00 -21.83 -6.61
C GLU A 683 -23.82 -20.83 -5.43
N PHE A 684 -22.66 -20.16 -5.32
CA PHE A 684 -22.31 -19.23 -4.22
C PHE A 684 -21.70 -17.89 -4.69
N ASP A 685 -21.99 -17.46 -5.92
CA ASP A 685 -21.83 -16.05 -6.31
C ASP A 685 -22.75 -15.12 -5.50
N ASP A 686 -22.59 -13.81 -5.60
CA ASP A 686 -23.09 -12.85 -4.60
C ASP A 686 -24.62 -12.90 -4.32
N ASP A 687 -25.46 -13.07 -5.36
CA ASP A 687 -26.90 -13.35 -5.20
C ASP A 687 -27.29 -14.82 -5.42
N GLY A 688 -26.29 -15.71 -5.41
CA GLY A 688 -26.36 -17.13 -5.73
C GLY A 688 -27.33 -17.98 -4.87
N PRO A 689 -27.95 -19.02 -5.46
CA PRO A 689 -29.02 -19.79 -4.82
C PRO A 689 -28.55 -20.63 -3.62
N GLY A 690 -27.27 -20.97 -3.55
CA GLY A 690 -26.66 -21.72 -2.45
C GLY A 690 -26.73 -20.98 -1.12
N TRP A 691 -26.69 -19.65 -1.12
CA TRP A 691 -26.77 -18.86 0.11
C TRP A 691 -28.11 -19.00 0.83
N ASP A 692 -29.22 -19.04 0.09
CA ASP A 692 -30.57 -19.17 0.65
C ASP A 692 -30.96 -20.65 0.88
N LYS A 693 -30.36 -21.57 0.11
CA LYS A 693 -30.44 -23.02 0.26
C LYS A 693 -29.66 -23.54 1.48
N TYR A 694 -28.55 -22.90 1.82
CA TYR A 694 -27.68 -23.21 2.96
C TYR A 694 -27.49 -21.98 3.88
N PRO A 695 -28.55 -21.49 4.55
CA PRO A 695 -28.52 -20.25 5.32
C PRO A 695 -27.60 -20.30 6.56
N GLN A 696 -27.05 -21.46 6.91
CA GLN A 696 -25.95 -21.61 7.88
C GLN A 696 -24.60 -21.15 7.30
N ILE A 697 -24.29 -21.46 6.04
CA ILE A 697 -23.08 -21.01 5.33
C ILE A 697 -23.12 -19.48 5.19
N LYS A 698 -24.27 -18.91 4.78
CA LYS A 698 -24.51 -17.45 4.70
C LYS A 698 -24.32 -16.73 6.05
N ARG A 699 -24.52 -17.43 7.18
CA ARG A 699 -24.31 -16.89 8.55
C ARG A 699 -22.86 -17.00 9.03
N GLU A 700 -22.13 -17.99 8.54
CA GLU A 700 -20.73 -18.24 8.89
C GLU A 700 -19.81 -17.28 8.12
N LEU A 701 -19.88 -17.31 6.79
CA LEU A 701 -19.03 -16.53 5.89
C LEU A 701 -19.47 -15.07 5.71
N LYS A 702 -20.78 -14.79 5.83
CA LYS A 702 -21.37 -13.44 5.72
C LYS A 702 -20.96 -12.73 4.41
N PRO A 703 -21.32 -13.28 3.24
CA PRO A 703 -21.00 -12.67 1.95
C PRO A 703 -21.52 -11.23 1.86
N VAL A 704 -20.77 -10.41 1.12
CA VAL A 704 -21.22 -9.11 0.62
C VAL A 704 -22.12 -9.36 -0.61
N VAL A 705 -22.74 -8.31 -1.15
CA VAL A 705 -23.46 -8.34 -2.43
C VAL A 705 -23.07 -7.08 -3.20
N ALA A 706 -21.97 -7.12 -3.94
CA ALA A 706 -21.41 -5.99 -4.69
C ALA A 706 -20.49 -6.45 -5.83
N ASP A 707 -20.55 -5.76 -6.99
CA ASP A 707 -19.58 -5.94 -8.09
C ASP A 707 -18.23 -5.30 -7.69
N ASP A 708 -17.51 -5.97 -6.79
CA ASP A 708 -16.17 -5.62 -6.31
C ASP A 708 -15.08 -6.63 -6.76
N GLY A 709 -15.52 -7.65 -7.49
CA GLY A 709 -14.67 -8.71 -8.04
C GLY A 709 -14.41 -9.87 -7.08
N ILE A 710 -14.97 -9.88 -5.86
CA ILE A 710 -14.76 -10.92 -4.84
C ILE A 710 -16.00 -11.82 -4.70
N PHE A 711 -15.88 -13.07 -5.13
CA PHE A 711 -16.99 -14.03 -5.14
C PHE A 711 -16.58 -15.36 -4.50
N TYR A 712 -17.54 -16.09 -3.94
CA TYR A 712 -17.30 -17.47 -3.48
C TYR A 712 -17.64 -18.48 -4.58
N VAL A 713 -16.87 -19.57 -4.62
CA VAL A 713 -17.10 -20.70 -5.54
C VAL A 713 -17.00 -22.01 -4.77
N THR A 714 -17.76 -23.02 -5.18
CA THR A 714 -17.49 -24.39 -4.72
C THR A 714 -16.14 -24.87 -5.23
N LYS A 715 -15.52 -25.78 -4.48
CA LYS A 715 -14.37 -26.58 -4.92
C LYS A 715 -14.61 -27.18 -6.32
N GLU A 716 -15.80 -27.72 -6.58
CA GLU A 716 -16.20 -28.30 -7.87
C GLU A 716 -16.18 -27.28 -9.02
N GLU A 717 -16.71 -26.06 -8.80
CA GLU A 717 -16.65 -24.97 -9.79
C GLU A 717 -15.22 -24.48 -9.99
N PHE A 718 -14.46 -24.25 -8.90
CA PHE A 718 -13.07 -23.79 -8.95
C PHE A 718 -12.20 -24.69 -9.84
N PHE A 719 -12.27 -26.02 -9.65
CA PHE A 719 -11.50 -26.98 -10.44
C PHE A 719 -12.09 -27.31 -11.83
N LYS A 720 -13.28 -26.79 -12.17
CA LYS A 720 -13.82 -26.71 -13.54
C LYS A 720 -13.22 -25.52 -14.29
N MET A 721 -13.10 -24.36 -13.63
CA MET A 721 -12.83 -23.07 -14.27
C MET A 721 -11.34 -22.72 -14.34
N TYR A 722 -10.59 -22.99 -13.28
CA TYR A 722 -9.18 -22.63 -13.19
C TYR A 722 -8.30 -23.80 -13.65
N SER A 723 -7.63 -23.60 -14.77
CA SER A 723 -6.77 -24.60 -15.43
C SER A 723 -5.44 -24.83 -14.70
N THR A 724 -5.00 -23.79 -13.99
CA THR A 724 -3.66 -23.64 -13.41
C THR A 724 -3.80 -22.93 -12.07
N ILE A 725 -3.03 -23.39 -11.08
CA ILE A 725 -2.95 -22.78 -9.75
C ILE A 725 -1.51 -22.33 -9.50
N TYR A 726 -1.37 -21.16 -8.90
CA TYR A 726 -0.12 -20.52 -8.53
C TYR A 726 0.02 -20.53 -7.01
N LEU A 727 1.20 -20.85 -6.50
CA LEU A 727 1.50 -20.82 -5.07
C LEU A 727 2.88 -20.22 -4.80
N SER A 728 2.92 -19.21 -3.93
CA SER A 728 4.14 -18.77 -3.25
C SER A 728 4.10 -19.29 -1.81
N ALA A 729 5.00 -20.23 -1.47
CA ALA A 729 5.16 -20.71 -0.10
C ALA A 729 5.96 -19.70 0.76
N SER A 730 5.49 -18.46 0.78
CA SER A 730 5.94 -17.37 1.66
C SER A 730 5.07 -17.37 2.91
N ASP A 731 5.66 -17.43 4.11
CA ASP A 731 4.91 -17.22 5.36
C ASP A 731 4.61 -15.73 5.50
N MET A 732 3.45 -15.28 4.99
CA MET A 732 3.10 -13.85 4.98
C MET A 732 2.70 -13.31 6.37
N THR A 733 2.73 -14.14 7.41
CA THR A 733 2.46 -13.72 8.79
C THR A 733 3.40 -12.61 9.26
N GLU A 734 4.61 -12.49 8.70
CA GLU A 734 5.57 -11.44 9.08
C GLU A 734 5.17 -10.01 8.65
N PHE A 735 4.13 -9.86 7.82
CA PHE A 735 3.59 -8.56 7.41
C PHE A 735 2.35 -8.15 8.21
N LEU A 736 1.56 -9.12 8.68
CA LEU A 736 0.28 -8.95 9.40
C LEU A 736 0.44 -8.50 10.88
N GLU A 737 1.61 -7.98 11.29
CA GLU A 737 1.97 -7.76 12.70
C GLU A 737 2.48 -6.33 13.05
N ASP A 738 2.40 -5.36 12.14
CA ASP A 738 2.84 -3.95 12.31
C ASP A 738 1.68 -2.93 12.27
#